data_AF-A0A0M9DZJ3-F1
#
_entry.id   AF-A0A0M9DZJ3-F1
#
_cell.length_a   1.000
_cell.length_b   1.000
_cell.length_c   1.000
_cell.angle_alpha   90.00
_cell.angle_beta   90.00
_cell.angle_gamma   90.00
#
_symmetry.space_group_name_H-M   'P 1'
#
loop_
_entity.id
_entity.type
_entity.pdbx_description
1 polymer ?
#
loop_
_entity_poly.entity_id
_entity_poly.type
_entity_poly.pdbx_seq_one_letter_code
_entity_poly.pdbx_strand_id
1 'polypeptide(L)'
;MKKFIIFVSLFFLILVSIIIFSNNSRSFQSDLVIAAVTMGGKYKVIGQDMLSGINLYLDQLNANGGINGKRVKLDVYDDKGDRHTAIKVAMEIAKSNRALVVLGHYFSSTSLAASKVYLKSGIPAITGSATTENITKNSEWYFSISPNNHFQGRYIASYIKSSLGHKYCSVIYDSNQYGRSLFKNFKEKAHILGLEIKNTWTFDKNDPKYFNQMNKITTQLRAASDPGIIFLATHALEGAKIVSSLKYPGSNYEIFGPDSFSTNAFIQHLSKRPQEKHAPGYYSNGIYTTTPFLSDFVNDQNKKFIYDYMKKYKEKPTWVSACYYDAVHMAIKAMKFVEGDGRINQDRRIVKNTLAAKYNIDTSEKGVCGPLFFDKDRNVKFPLRVCVFKNQELIPDYFQYNIIANPLDDNSALKKILVNQLITSNNAVMDKTRIVFTGIHVNQIENFDIHKGTYDIDFFLWFRYKGEFEDQNIQFLNALQPIKLSNPMAEHKNRNIITRVYHIKEKFSSVLDFQAFPFETHDISIKFRHAKQTIDKLVYIPDDINEEIYNKLLKIDKQSAIQKIPKWTIRDMLTYNGVISYESSLGIPIQFHLKRPIVYSTCAANIKIKRDKNSYAIKVLSPAFVLLLVLFSASLIPFRFIIPFLFSFASVLILSGIFLFNSHMFFKLQYIVFVQYVYLSLLIGAATGIVFFAFILLISKTDFQKKILSLFSRIVTFIIIYGLLHYGYVSYRPIDLKRIIHIYTEPQKKVDINSFQ
;
A
#
# COMPACT_ATOMS: atom_id res chain seq x y z
N MET A 1 -24.49 -35.29 44.91
CA MET A 1 -23.16 -35.18 44.25
C MET A 1 -23.17 -34.48 42.88
N LYS A 2 -23.98 -34.89 41.88
CA LYS A 2 -23.94 -34.28 40.53
C LYS A 2 -24.19 -32.75 40.48
N LYS A 3 -25.11 -32.21 41.29
CA LYS A 3 -25.38 -30.75 41.35
C LYS A 3 -24.23 -29.94 41.97
N PHE A 4 -23.47 -30.52 42.90
CA PHE A 4 -22.33 -29.87 43.54
C PHE A 4 -21.13 -29.78 42.57
N ILE A 5 -20.88 -30.82 41.80
CA ILE A 5 -19.82 -30.84 40.77
C ILE A 5 -20.09 -29.81 39.67
N ILE A 6 -21.35 -29.65 39.25
CA ILE A 6 -21.74 -28.64 38.25
C ILE A 6 -21.52 -27.22 38.81
N PHE A 7 -21.88 -26.97 40.06
CA PHE A 7 -21.71 -25.66 40.70
C PHE A 7 -20.23 -25.29 40.87
N VAL A 8 -19.39 -26.25 41.30
CA VAL A 8 -17.94 -26.07 41.42
C VAL A 8 -17.29 -25.85 40.04
N SER A 9 -17.74 -26.58 39.01
CA SER A 9 -17.24 -26.41 37.64
C SER A 9 -17.61 -25.05 37.03
N LEU A 10 -18.84 -24.57 37.27
CA LEU A 10 -19.28 -23.23 36.86
C LEU A 10 -18.53 -22.13 37.60
N PHE A 11 -18.31 -22.29 38.90
CA PHE A 11 -17.52 -21.35 39.69
C PHE A 11 -16.06 -21.29 39.20
N PHE A 12 -15.45 -22.44 38.88
CA PHE A 12 -14.10 -22.49 38.32
C PHE A 12 -14.02 -21.86 36.92
N LEU A 13 -15.04 -22.05 36.08
CA LEU A 13 -15.15 -21.39 34.76
C LEU A 13 -15.30 -19.87 34.87
N ILE A 14 -16.06 -19.38 35.85
CA ILE A 14 -16.19 -17.94 36.14
C ILE A 14 -14.88 -17.40 36.70
N LEU A 15 -14.19 -18.13 37.58
CA LEU A 15 -12.89 -17.71 38.12
C LEU A 15 -11.82 -17.65 37.02
N VAL A 16 -11.78 -18.65 36.14
CA VAL A 16 -10.87 -18.69 34.98
C VAL A 16 -11.22 -17.60 33.98
N SER A 17 -12.51 -17.29 33.77
CA SER A 17 -12.89 -16.16 32.91
C SER A 17 -12.47 -14.82 33.50
N ILE A 18 -12.60 -14.63 34.82
CA ILE A 18 -12.15 -13.42 35.54
C ILE A 18 -10.63 -13.30 35.51
N ILE A 19 -9.87 -14.40 35.65
CA ILE A 19 -8.40 -14.41 35.56
C ILE A 19 -7.92 -14.13 34.11
N ILE A 20 -8.64 -14.65 33.10
CA ILE A 20 -8.36 -14.35 31.69
C ILE A 20 -8.74 -12.90 31.36
N PHE A 21 -9.78 -12.35 31.98
CA PHE A 21 -10.20 -10.95 31.78
C PHE A 21 -9.29 -9.97 32.54
N SER A 22 -8.81 -10.32 33.74
CA SER A 22 -7.92 -9.47 34.55
C SER A 22 -6.50 -9.39 33.97
N ASN A 23 -6.05 -10.43 33.26
CA ASN A 23 -4.75 -10.41 32.54
C ASN A 23 -4.73 -9.53 31.28
N ASN A 24 -5.88 -9.05 30.79
CA ASN A 24 -5.95 -8.12 29.66
C ASN A 24 -6.04 -6.65 30.06
N SER A 25 -6.19 -6.36 31.35
CA SER A 25 -6.05 -5.04 31.93
C SER A 25 -4.62 -4.83 32.44
N ARG A 26 -3.64 -4.83 31.53
CA ARG A 26 -2.36 -4.17 31.84
C ARG A 26 -2.68 -2.69 31.99
N SER A 27 -2.68 -2.18 33.21
CA SER A 27 -2.70 -0.73 33.42
C SER A 27 -1.43 -0.18 32.75
N PHE A 28 -1.62 0.62 31.70
CA PHE A 28 -0.50 1.34 31.10
C PHE A 28 0.11 2.20 32.20
N GLN A 29 1.43 2.09 32.39
CA GLN A 29 2.22 3.10 33.10
C GLN A 29 2.00 4.45 32.39
N SER A 30 2.15 5.58 33.10
CA SER A 30 1.83 6.93 32.61
C SER A 30 2.16 7.15 31.12
N ASP A 31 1.16 7.59 30.34
CA ASP A 31 1.28 7.72 28.89
C ASP A 31 2.39 8.69 28.47
N LEU A 32 3.10 8.35 27.38
CA LEU A 32 4.05 9.25 26.73
C LEU A 32 3.29 10.19 25.78
N VAL A 33 3.67 11.46 25.71
CA VAL A 33 2.93 12.48 24.94
C VAL A 33 3.75 13.04 23.79
N ILE A 34 3.15 13.05 22.61
CA ILE A 34 3.59 13.81 21.43
C ILE A 34 2.61 14.96 21.20
N ALA A 35 3.11 16.15 20.90
CA ALA A 35 2.26 17.25 20.45
C ALA A 35 2.29 17.35 18.92
N ALA A 36 1.14 17.29 18.25
CA ALA A 36 1.00 17.62 16.83
C ALA A 36 0.45 19.04 16.68
N VAL A 37 1.16 19.90 15.95
CA VAL A 37 0.67 21.23 15.58
C VAL A 37 0.22 21.23 14.13
N THR A 38 -1.09 21.25 13.94
CA THR A 38 -1.79 21.22 12.65
C THR A 38 -2.40 22.59 12.32
N MET A 39 -3.25 22.63 11.28
CA MET A 39 -3.93 23.83 10.82
C MET A 39 -5.38 23.57 10.41
N GLY A 40 -6.30 24.38 10.93
CA GLY A 40 -7.72 24.36 10.62
C GLY A 40 -8.17 25.35 9.54
N GLY A 41 -9.46 25.67 9.54
CA GLY A 41 -10.06 26.66 8.64
C GLY A 41 -9.83 26.36 7.15
N LYS A 42 -9.31 27.34 6.41
CA LYS A 42 -9.02 27.20 4.97
C LYS A 42 -7.92 26.17 4.64
N TYR A 43 -7.15 25.71 5.63
CA TYR A 43 -6.09 24.71 5.47
C TYR A 43 -6.47 23.34 6.03
N LYS A 44 -7.73 23.12 6.40
CA LYS A 44 -8.23 21.89 7.03
C LYS A 44 -7.82 20.60 6.30
N VAL A 45 -7.83 20.60 4.96
CA VAL A 45 -7.45 19.43 4.13
C VAL A 45 -6.00 19.02 4.40
N ILE A 46 -5.09 20.00 4.44
CA ILE A 46 -3.67 19.78 4.74
C ILE A 46 -3.52 19.30 6.19
N GLY A 47 -4.23 19.95 7.12
CA GLY A 47 -4.18 19.55 8.53
C GLY A 47 -4.70 18.14 8.79
N GLN A 48 -5.67 17.69 8.00
CA GLN A 48 -6.17 16.30 8.02
C GLN A 48 -5.13 15.32 7.47
N ASP A 49 -4.45 15.63 6.37
CA ASP A 49 -3.38 14.77 5.84
C ASP A 49 -2.27 14.55 6.88
N MET A 50 -1.85 15.60 7.59
CA MET A 50 -0.88 15.50 8.69
C MET A 50 -1.36 14.53 9.76
N LEU A 51 -2.58 14.71 10.26
CA LEU A 51 -3.15 13.88 11.31
C LEU A 51 -3.39 12.44 10.86
N SER A 52 -3.75 12.21 9.60
CA SER A 52 -3.94 10.87 9.05
C SER A 52 -2.64 10.07 9.04
N GLY A 53 -1.53 10.69 8.63
CA GLY A 53 -0.20 10.08 8.71
C GLY A 53 0.21 9.76 10.14
N ILE A 54 0.06 10.74 11.05
CA ILE A 54 0.44 10.60 12.46
C ILE A 54 -0.36 9.49 13.14
N ASN A 55 -1.69 9.55 13.03
CA ASN A 55 -2.58 8.60 13.70
C ASN A 55 -2.46 7.20 13.13
N LEU A 56 -2.19 7.03 11.83
CA LEU A 56 -1.96 5.69 11.27
C LEU A 56 -0.77 5.01 11.94
N TYR A 57 0.35 5.72 12.13
CA TYR A 57 1.52 5.17 12.83
C TYR A 57 1.22 4.89 14.30
N LEU A 58 0.62 5.85 15.02
CA LEU A 58 0.34 5.70 16.45
C LEU A 58 -0.66 4.59 16.74
N ASP A 59 -1.67 4.39 15.89
CA ASP A 59 -2.62 3.30 16.04
C ASP A 59 -1.95 1.94 15.85
N GLN A 60 -1.07 1.81 14.85
CA GLN A 60 -0.27 0.60 14.65
C GLN A 60 0.66 0.33 15.83
N LEU A 61 1.34 1.36 16.35
CA LEU A 61 2.23 1.25 17.50
C LEU A 61 1.50 0.84 18.77
N ASN A 62 0.40 1.53 19.09
CA ASN A 62 -0.37 1.29 20.31
C ASN A 62 -1.09 -0.07 20.26
N ALA A 63 -1.54 -0.52 19.09
CA ALA A 63 -2.06 -1.88 18.92
C ALA A 63 -1.01 -2.97 19.16
N ASN A 64 0.29 -2.64 18.98
CA ASN A 64 1.43 -3.51 19.25
C ASN A 64 2.03 -3.32 20.66
N GLY A 65 1.31 -2.68 21.59
CA GLY A 65 1.73 -2.54 22.99
C GLY A 65 2.51 -1.27 23.35
N GLY A 66 2.68 -0.33 22.41
CA GLY A 66 3.28 0.99 22.69
C GLY A 66 4.82 0.97 22.79
N ILE A 67 5.38 1.90 23.56
CA ILE A 67 6.83 2.00 23.84
C ILE A 67 7.09 1.50 25.26
N ASN A 68 7.88 0.44 25.44
CA ASN A 68 8.22 -0.11 26.75
C ASN A 68 6.97 -0.39 27.61
N GLY A 69 5.88 -0.82 26.97
CA GLY A 69 4.58 -1.06 27.63
C GLY A 69 3.78 0.19 27.98
N LYS A 70 4.21 1.39 27.56
CA LYS A 70 3.50 2.68 27.69
C LYS A 70 2.82 3.06 26.38
N ARG A 71 1.56 3.51 26.46
CA ARG A 71 0.84 4.04 25.30
C ARG A 71 1.37 5.42 24.94
N VAL A 72 1.38 5.73 23.64
CA VAL A 72 1.69 7.07 23.15
C VAL A 72 0.40 7.82 22.85
N LYS A 73 0.20 8.96 23.52
CA LYS A 73 -0.90 9.90 23.30
C LYS A 73 -0.47 11.05 22.38
N LEU A 74 -1.44 11.54 21.61
CA LEU A 74 -1.28 12.68 20.72
C LEU A 74 -2.10 13.86 21.23
N ASP A 75 -1.42 14.93 21.65
CA ASP A 75 -2.05 16.23 21.90
C ASP A 75 -2.06 17.03 20.59
N VAL A 76 -3.24 17.47 20.14
CA VAL A 76 -3.39 18.19 18.86
C VAL A 76 -3.65 19.67 19.11
N TYR A 77 -2.87 20.52 18.45
CA TYR A 77 -2.96 21.98 18.49
C TYR A 77 -3.16 22.55 17.09
N ASP A 78 -3.82 23.70 16.98
CA ASP A 78 -4.09 24.38 15.70
C ASP A 78 -3.41 25.76 15.65
N ASP A 79 -2.41 25.91 14.78
CA ASP A 79 -1.72 27.19 14.57
C ASP A 79 -2.41 28.12 13.56
N LYS A 80 -3.52 27.66 12.96
CA LYS A 80 -4.32 28.34 11.93
C LYS A 80 -3.55 28.73 10.67
N GLY A 81 -2.34 28.22 10.49
CA GLY A 81 -1.40 28.67 9.47
C GLY A 81 -0.90 30.10 9.67
N ASP A 82 -0.98 30.63 10.90
CA ASP A 82 -0.63 32.00 11.25
C ASP A 82 0.60 32.07 12.15
N ARG A 83 1.47 33.06 11.89
CA ARG A 83 2.75 33.22 12.60
C ARG A 83 2.56 33.57 14.08
N HIS A 84 1.61 34.45 14.41
CA HIS A 84 1.40 34.88 15.80
C HIS A 84 0.75 33.77 16.62
N THR A 85 -0.22 33.07 16.03
CA THR A 85 -0.90 31.92 16.62
C THR A 85 0.08 30.76 16.85
N ALA A 86 0.99 30.49 15.91
CA ALA A 86 2.05 29.49 16.08
C ALA A 86 2.95 29.75 17.30
N ILE A 87 3.31 31.00 17.57
CA ILE A 87 4.09 31.36 18.77
C ILE A 87 3.29 31.07 20.04
N LYS A 88 2.00 31.43 20.08
CA LYS A 88 1.11 31.17 21.22
C LYS A 88 0.96 29.67 21.49
N VAL A 89 0.73 28.88 20.45
CA VAL A 89 0.64 27.41 20.54
C VAL A 89 1.97 26.82 21.03
N ALA A 90 3.10 27.28 20.52
CA ALA A 90 4.41 26.81 20.99
C ALA A 90 4.64 27.13 22.49
N MET A 91 4.23 28.32 22.95
CA MET A 91 4.27 28.70 24.36
C MET A 91 3.32 27.85 25.22
N GLU A 92 2.13 27.50 24.71
CA GLU A 92 1.17 26.64 25.39
C GLU A 92 1.72 25.21 25.56
N ILE A 93 2.33 24.65 24.51
CA ILE A 93 3.01 23.34 24.56
C ILE A 93 4.15 23.37 25.58
N ALA A 94 4.95 24.44 25.60
CA ALA A 94 6.02 24.60 26.57
C ALA A 94 5.49 24.71 28.00
N LYS A 95 4.38 25.44 28.21
CA LYS A 95 3.73 25.61 29.50
C LYS A 95 3.11 24.32 30.03
N SER A 96 2.52 23.50 29.16
CA SER A 96 1.95 22.21 29.58
C SER A 96 3.03 21.25 30.08
N ASN A 97 4.25 21.37 29.54
CA ASN A 97 5.43 20.62 29.92
C ASN A 97 5.27 19.09 29.86
N ARG A 98 4.37 18.57 29.01
CA ARG A 98 4.13 17.11 28.86
C ARG A 98 4.71 16.50 27.61
N ALA A 99 4.81 17.28 26.53
CA ALA A 99 5.23 16.77 25.24
C ALA A 99 6.73 16.41 25.24
N LEU A 100 7.06 15.20 24.80
CA LEU A 100 8.44 14.75 24.58
C LEU A 100 9.01 15.27 23.26
N VAL A 101 8.15 15.47 22.27
CA VAL A 101 8.50 15.95 20.94
C VAL A 101 7.28 16.62 20.29
N VAL A 102 7.54 17.62 19.46
CA VAL A 102 6.54 18.30 18.65
C VAL A 102 6.63 17.82 17.20
N LEU A 103 5.49 17.48 16.60
CA LEU A 103 5.34 17.22 15.17
C LEU A 103 4.62 18.41 14.52
N GLY A 104 5.33 19.15 13.67
CA GLY A 104 4.86 20.43 13.16
C GLY A 104 5.98 21.46 13.18
N HIS A 105 5.71 22.72 12.87
CA HIS A 105 4.51 23.21 12.21
C HIS A 105 4.58 22.90 10.69
N TYR A 106 3.51 23.19 9.96
CA TYR A 106 3.45 22.86 8.53
C TYR A 106 4.11 23.93 7.63
N PHE A 107 3.84 25.22 7.86
CA PHE A 107 4.40 26.29 7.03
C PHE A 107 5.80 26.70 7.50
N SER A 108 6.67 27.06 6.56
CA SER A 108 8.01 27.57 6.88
C SER A 108 7.97 28.80 7.80
N SER A 109 6.98 29.68 7.63
CA SER A 109 6.80 30.88 8.47
C SER A 109 6.39 30.54 9.90
N THR A 110 5.49 29.57 10.11
CA THR A 110 5.03 29.16 11.43
C THR A 110 6.10 28.34 12.15
N SER A 111 6.75 27.41 11.46
CA SER A 111 7.88 26.63 11.99
C SER A 111 9.05 27.51 12.42
N LEU A 112 9.43 28.51 11.61
CA LEU A 112 10.52 29.43 11.97
C LEU A 112 10.17 30.26 13.22
N ALA A 113 8.92 30.69 13.36
CA ALA A 113 8.49 31.46 14.53
C ALA A 113 8.45 30.61 15.81
N ALA A 114 7.89 29.40 15.72
CA ALA A 114 7.81 28.46 16.83
C ALA A 114 9.18 27.89 17.24
N SER A 115 10.11 27.74 16.28
CA SER A 115 11.47 27.21 16.54
C SER A 115 12.21 27.96 17.64
N LYS A 116 11.99 29.29 17.75
CA LYS A 116 12.60 30.13 18.79
C LYS A 116 12.09 29.80 20.19
N VAL A 117 10.82 29.42 20.31
CA VAL A 117 10.21 29.01 21.58
C VAL A 117 10.73 27.63 21.97
N TYR A 118 10.69 26.66 21.05
CA TYR A 118 11.17 25.31 21.31
C TYR A 118 12.67 25.25 21.65
N LEU A 119 13.48 26.08 21.01
CA LEU A 119 14.90 26.25 21.34
C LEU A 119 15.08 26.71 22.80
N LYS A 120 14.33 27.73 23.24
CA LYS A 120 14.40 28.26 24.62
C LYS A 120 13.86 27.27 25.65
N SER A 121 12.84 26.50 25.29
CA SER A 121 12.17 25.55 26.18
C SER A 121 12.78 24.15 26.16
N GLY A 122 13.79 23.90 25.31
CA GLY A 122 14.45 22.60 25.19
C GLY A 122 13.52 21.48 24.73
N ILE A 123 12.63 21.76 23.76
CA ILE A 123 11.65 20.80 23.23
C ILE A 123 12.06 20.42 21.80
N PRO A 124 12.33 19.14 21.49
CA PRO A 124 12.65 18.75 20.14
C PRO A 124 11.40 18.84 19.26
N ALA A 125 11.57 19.32 18.03
CA ALA A 125 10.52 19.45 17.04
C ALA A 125 10.93 18.84 15.70
N ILE A 126 10.00 18.15 15.04
CA ILE A 126 10.18 17.56 13.72
C ILE A 126 9.10 18.12 12.78
N THR A 127 9.51 18.75 11.68
CA THR A 127 8.58 19.12 10.60
C THR A 127 8.64 18.11 9.46
N GLY A 128 7.46 17.71 8.96
CA GLY A 128 7.32 16.85 7.79
C GLY A 128 7.11 17.63 6.49
N SER A 129 7.08 18.98 6.52
CA SER A 129 6.66 19.77 5.35
C SER A 129 7.33 21.14 5.21
N ALA A 130 7.92 21.70 6.26
CA ALA A 130 8.56 23.00 6.14
C ALA A 130 9.97 22.87 5.52
N THR A 131 10.17 23.58 4.43
CA THR A 131 11.31 23.38 3.51
C THR A 131 12.41 24.45 3.64
N THR A 132 12.24 25.45 4.50
CA THR A 132 13.25 26.52 4.67
C THR A 132 14.40 26.08 5.58
N GLU A 133 15.63 26.10 5.07
CA GLU A 133 16.85 25.69 5.80
C GLU A 133 17.09 26.47 7.11
N ASN A 134 16.63 27.72 7.19
CA ASN A 134 16.80 28.55 8.39
C ASN A 134 16.13 27.96 9.63
N ILE A 135 15.12 27.09 9.48
CA ILE A 135 14.45 26.46 10.62
C ILE A 135 15.43 25.58 11.38
N THR A 136 16.13 24.71 10.66
CA THR A 136 17.07 23.75 11.23
C THR A 136 18.43 24.40 11.49
N LYS A 137 18.91 25.30 10.64
CA LYS A 137 20.16 26.06 10.87
C LYS A 137 20.12 26.92 12.14
N ASN A 138 18.98 27.56 12.44
CA ASN A 138 18.86 28.46 13.58
C ASN A 138 18.46 27.76 14.90
N SER A 139 18.18 26.45 14.85
CA SER A 139 17.77 25.70 16.04
C SER A 139 18.28 24.25 15.99
N GLU A 140 19.13 23.90 16.96
CA GLU A 140 19.58 22.52 17.17
C GLU A 140 18.49 21.58 17.71
N TRP A 141 17.33 22.13 18.11
CA TRP A 141 16.17 21.38 18.58
C TRP A 141 15.16 21.09 17.46
N TYR A 142 15.43 21.54 16.23
CA TYR A 142 14.52 21.36 15.10
C TYR A 142 15.13 20.46 14.03
N PHE A 143 14.32 19.51 13.55
CA PHE A 143 14.65 18.54 12.52
C PHE A 143 13.63 18.60 11.38
N SER A 144 14.06 18.31 10.14
CA SER A 144 13.18 18.33 8.97
C SER A 144 13.25 17.03 8.18
N ILE A 145 12.09 16.43 7.94
CA ILE A 145 11.88 15.23 7.08
C ILE A 145 11.32 15.65 5.71
N SER A 146 11.46 16.93 5.34
CA SER A 146 11.05 17.44 4.03
C SER A 146 12.26 17.90 3.21
N PRO A 147 12.31 17.64 1.89
CA PRO A 147 13.32 18.23 1.03
C PRO A 147 13.31 19.76 1.11
N ASN A 148 14.48 20.37 1.24
CA ASN A 148 14.56 21.81 1.43
C ASN A 148 14.38 22.59 0.10
N ASN A 149 14.05 23.88 0.21
CA ASN A 149 13.85 24.78 -0.93
C ASN A 149 15.12 24.96 -1.78
N HIS A 150 16.30 24.85 -1.16
CA HIS A 150 17.57 24.92 -1.89
C HIS A 150 17.69 23.78 -2.90
N PHE A 151 17.44 22.57 -2.45
CA PHE A 151 17.42 21.40 -3.31
C PHE A 151 16.31 21.48 -4.37
N GLN A 152 15.09 21.82 -3.96
CA GLN A 152 13.92 21.85 -4.84
C GLN A 152 14.02 22.88 -5.97
N GLY A 153 14.34 24.15 -5.65
CA GLY A 153 14.42 25.19 -6.67
C GLY A 153 15.48 24.89 -7.74
N ARG A 154 16.64 24.39 -7.31
CA ARG A 154 17.72 23.97 -8.21
C ARG A 154 17.35 22.72 -9.03
N TYR A 155 16.64 21.78 -8.41
CA TYR A 155 16.14 20.58 -9.09
C TYR A 155 15.15 20.93 -10.20
N ILE A 156 14.18 21.80 -9.92
CA ILE A 156 13.19 22.25 -10.91
C ILE A 156 13.89 22.95 -12.09
N ALA A 157 14.84 23.86 -11.85
CA ALA A 157 15.60 24.50 -12.93
C ALA A 157 16.36 23.48 -13.80
N SER A 158 16.99 22.49 -13.15
CA SER A 158 17.72 21.42 -13.84
C SER A 158 16.81 20.55 -14.68
N TYR A 159 15.64 20.23 -14.15
CA TYR A 159 14.63 19.42 -14.82
C TYR A 159 14.03 20.13 -16.04
N ILE A 160 13.68 21.41 -15.88
CA ILE A 160 13.17 22.25 -16.98
C ILE A 160 14.16 22.29 -18.15
N LYS A 161 15.44 22.53 -17.87
CA LYS A 161 16.49 22.58 -18.90
C LYS A 161 16.76 21.21 -19.53
N SER A 162 16.95 20.18 -18.70
CA SER A 162 17.54 18.91 -19.14
C SER A 162 16.51 17.87 -19.60
N SER A 163 15.34 17.81 -18.93
CA SER A 163 14.28 16.83 -19.23
C SER A 163 13.20 17.39 -20.13
N LEU A 164 12.80 18.64 -19.89
CA LEU A 164 11.76 19.30 -20.68
C LEU A 164 12.35 20.04 -21.90
N GLY A 165 13.65 20.32 -21.90
CA GLY A 165 14.37 20.90 -23.05
C GLY A 165 14.14 22.40 -23.24
N HIS A 166 13.59 23.10 -22.24
CA HIS A 166 13.30 24.53 -22.33
C HIS A 166 14.58 25.36 -22.24
N LYS A 167 14.69 26.38 -23.10
CA LYS A 167 15.79 27.37 -23.08
C LYS A 167 15.41 28.63 -22.29
N TYR A 168 14.13 28.94 -22.24
CA TYR A 168 13.57 30.13 -21.61
C TYR A 168 12.50 29.74 -20.59
N CYS A 169 12.39 30.52 -19.53
CA CYS A 169 11.31 30.41 -18.57
C CYS A 169 10.87 31.78 -18.06
N SER A 170 9.70 31.82 -17.46
CA SER A 170 9.24 32.97 -16.68
C SER A 170 8.90 32.53 -15.26
N VAL A 171 9.06 33.42 -14.28
CA VAL A 171 8.85 33.10 -12.86
C VAL A 171 7.81 34.01 -12.24
N ILE A 172 6.87 33.43 -11.50
CA ILE A 172 5.98 34.16 -10.59
C ILE A 172 6.22 33.61 -9.18
N TYR A 173 6.55 34.46 -8.22
CA TYR A 173 6.82 34.02 -6.84
C TYR A 173 6.06 34.83 -5.80
N ASP A 174 5.60 34.14 -4.75
CA ASP A 174 5.05 34.79 -3.56
C ASP A 174 6.19 35.50 -2.79
N SER A 175 5.97 36.75 -2.43
CA SER A 175 6.92 37.56 -1.67
C SER A 175 7.18 37.04 -0.25
N ASN A 176 6.46 36.05 0.25
CA ASN A 176 6.74 35.42 1.55
C ASN A 176 8.07 34.63 1.57
N GLN A 177 8.46 34.12 2.75
CA GLN A 177 9.75 33.40 2.93
C GLN A 177 9.88 32.14 2.05
N TYR A 178 8.79 31.41 1.84
CA TYR A 178 8.79 30.18 1.04
C TYR A 178 9.01 30.49 -0.44
N GLY A 179 8.20 31.40 -1.02
CA GLY A 179 8.30 31.78 -2.43
C GLY A 179 9.63 32.46 -2.77
N ARG A 180 10.11 33.40 -1.94
CA ARG A 180 11.43 34.05 -2.12
C ARG A 180 12.59 33.05 -2.09
N SER A 181 12.56 32.11 -1.14
CA SER A 181 13.60 31.09 -1.01
C SER A 181 13.62 30.16 -2.23
N LEU A 182 12.47 29.71 -2.71
CA LEU A 182 12.39 28.91 -3.93
C LEU A 182 12.91 29.65 -5.16
N PHE A 183 12.44 30.89 -5.36
CA PHE A 183 12.87 31.70 -6.50
C PHE A 183 14.37 31.95 -6.47
N LYS A 184 14.95 32.32 -5.33
CA LYS A 184 16.40 32.53 -5.19
C LYS A 184 17.19 31.32 -5.69
N ASN A 185 16.85 30.13 -5.18
CA ASN A 185 17.57 28.89 -5.50
C ASN A 185 17.36 28.44 -6.95
N PHE A 186 16.14 28.64 -7.47
CA PHE A 186 15.84 28.43 -8.89
C PHE A 186 16.68 29.35 -9.78
N LYS A 187 16.69 30.67 -9.49
CA LYS A 187 17.40 31.69 -10.25
C LYS A 187 18.90 31.41 -10.33
N GLU A 188 19.52 31.11 -9.19
CA GLU A 188 20.95 30.78 -9.14
C GLU A 188 21.29 29.57 -10.03
N LYS A 189 20.48 28.51 -9.99
CA LYS A 189 20.73 27.33 -10.84
C LYS A 189 20.37 27.57 -12.31
N ALA A 190 19.31 28.32 -12.59
CA ALA A 190 18.94 28.69 -13.95
C ALA A 190 20.07 29.45 -14.65
N HIS A 191 20.71 30.40 -13.95
CA HIS A 191 21.90 31.11 -14.43
C HIS A 191 23.06 30.14 -14.75
N ILE A 192 23.39 29.22 -13.83
CA ILE A 192 24.45 28.22 -14.03
C ILE A 192 24.18 27.32 -15.24
N LEU A 193 22.92 26.99 -15.52
CA LEU A 193 22.53 26.09 -16.61
C LEU A 193 22.29 26.79 -17.96
N GLY A 194 22.37 28.12 -18.02
CA GLY A 194 21.94 28.88 -19.19
C GLY A 194 20.44 28.66 -19.51
N LEU A 195 19.61 28.56 -18.48
CA LEU A 195 18.15 28.67 -18.59
C LEU A 195 17.80 30.15 -18.35
N GLU A 196 17.44 30.85 -19.42
CA GLU A 196 17.17 32.29 -19.35
C GLU A 196 15.80 32.57 -18.70
N ILE A 197 15.77 33.49 -17.73
CA ILE A 197 14.53 33.95 -17.10
C ILE A 197 14.10 35.23 -17.82
N LYS A 198 13.14 35.10 -18.75
CA LYS A 198 12.62 36.23 -19.56
C LYS A 198 11.88 37.26 -18.72
N ASN A 199 11.05 36.77 -17.79
CA ASN A 199 10.22 37.62 -16.95
C ASN A 199 10.19 37.11 -15.52
N THR A 200 10.10 38.04 -14.58
CA THR A 200 9.94 37.76 -13.16
C THR A 200 8.86 38.66 -12.59
N TRP A 201 7.90 38.05 -11.89
CA TRP A 201 6.86 38.76 -11.17
C TRP A 201 6.76 38.32 -9.72
N THR A 202 6.32 39.23 -8.87
CA THR A 202 6.08 38.98 -7.46
C THR A 202 4.69 39.43 -7.06
N PHE A 203 4.15 38.81 -6.02
CA PHE A 203 2.92 39.24 -5.37
C PHE A 203 2.97 39.02 -3.86
N ASP A 204 2.10 39.71 -3.14
CA ASP A 204 1.87 39.45 -1.73
C ASP A 204 0.37 39.23 -1.50
N LYS A 205 0.00 38.05 -1.00
CA LYS A 205 -1.40 37.72 -0.71
C LYS A 205 -2.00 38.54 0.43
N ASN A 206 -1.16 39.17 1.26
CA ASN A 206 -1.59 40.02 2.36
C ASN A 206 -1.64 41.51 1.97
N ASP A 207 -1.14 41.87 0.78
CA ASP A 207 -1.20 43.24 0.28
C ASP A 207 -2.63 43.56 -0.21
N PRO A 208 -3.25 44.68 0.21
CA PRO A 208 -4.55 45.12 -0.30
C PRO A 208 -4.61 45.23 -1.83
N LYS A 209 -3.47 45.44 -2.51
CA LYS A 209 -3.35 45.51 -3.98
C LYS A 209 -3.15 44.15 -4.65
N TYR A 210 -3.25 43.03 -3.93
CA TYR A 210 -3.06 41.68 -4.47
C TYR A 210 -3.84 41.42 -5.78
N PHE A 211 -5.11 41.85 -5.83
CA PHE A 211 -5.93 41.69 -7.04
C PHE A 211 -5.34 42.43 -8.26
N ASN A 212 -4.88 43.67 -8.06
CA ASN A 212 -4.24 44.46 -9.11
C ASN A 212 -2.89 43.86 -9.53
N GLN A 213 -2.13 43.31 -8.58
CA GLN A 213 -0.89 42.57 -8.88
C GLN A 213 -1.18 41.36 -9.78
N MET A 214 -2.19 40.54 -9.45
CA MET A 214 -2.59 39.39 -10.27
C MET A 214 -3.05 39.78 -11.68
N ASN A 215 -3.86 40.84 -11.80
CA ASN A 215 -4.30 41.33 -13.11
C ASN A 215 -3.12 41.82 -13.94
N LYS A 216 -2.19 42.58 -13.35
CA LYS A 216 -0.98 43.03 -14.05
C LYS A 216 -0.15 41.85 -14.57
N ILE A 217 0.09 40.85 -13.72
CA ILE A 217 0.88 39.66 -14.08
C ILE A 217 0.23 38.90 -15.22
N THR A 218 -1.08 38.65 -15.13
CA THR A 218 -1.81 37.89 -16.16
C THR A 218 -1.89 38.65 -17.48
N THR A 219 -2.10 39.97 -17.47
CA THR A 219 -2.06 40.80 -18.67
C THR A 219 -0.68 40.79 -19.33
N GLN A 220 0.40 40.96 -18.54
CA GLN A 220 1.76 40.95 -19.07
C GLN A 220 2.17 39.58 -19.62
N LEU A 221 1.78 38.48 -18.96
CA LEU A 221 2.00 37.13 -19.47
C LEU A 221 1.26 36.86 -20.77
N ARG A 222 0.01 37.32 -20.89
CA ARG A 222 -0.79 37.17 -22.12
C ARG A 222 -0.27 38.00 -23.28
N ALA A 223 0.41 39.12 -22.99
CA ALA A 223 1.04 39.95 -24.01
C ALA A 223 2.42 39.41 -24.45
N ALA A 224 3.01 38.45 -23.72
CA ALA A 224 4.29 37.87 -24.07
C ALA A 224 4.15 36.89 -25.24
N SER A 225 4.91 37.11 -26.32
CA SER A 225 4.90 36.26 -27.52
C SER A 225 5.37 34.82 -27.22
N ASP A 226 6.40 34.68 -26.38
CA ASP A 226 6.86 33.40 -25.86
C ASP A 226 7.38 33.59 -24.42
N PRO A 227 6.56 33.31 -23.39
CA PRO A 227 7.00 33.37 -21.99
C PRO A 227 7.88 32.18 -21.58
N GLY A 228 8.10 31.20 -22.45
CA GLY A 228 8.66 29.89 -22.09
C GLY A 228 7.77 29.15 -21.08
N ILE A 229 8.34 28.14 -20.43
CA ILE A 229 7.65 27.48 -19.30
C ILE A 229 7.55 28.42 -18.10
N ILE A 230 6.40 28.41 -17.43
CA ILE A 230 6.13 29.29 -16.28
C ILE A 230 6.37 28.53 -14.98
N PHE A 231 7.35 28.96 -14.18
CA PHE A 231 7.57 28.45 -12.84
C PHE A 231 6.78 29.29 -11.81
N LEU A 232 5.87 28.64 -11.08
CA LEU A 232 5.03 29.26 -10.05
C LEU A 232 5.54 28.94 -8.63
N ALA A 233 6.47 29.74 -8.11
CA ALA A 233 7.04 29.57 -6.77
C ALA A 233 6.08 30.08 -5.66
N THR A 234 4.99 29.34 -5.44
CA THR A 234 3.94 29.69 -4.46
C THR A 234 3.27 28.45 -3.84
N HIS A 235 2.41 28.66 -2.85
CA HIS A 235 1.57 27.62 -2.25
C HIS A 235 0.37 27.23 -3.12
N ALA A 236 -0.19 26.05 -2.83
CA ALA A 236 -1.29 25.42 -3.56
C ALA A 236 -2.48 26.35 -3.87
N LEU A 237 -2.97 27.09 -2.89
CA LEU A 237 -4.17 27.93 -3.04
C LEU A 237 -3.93 29.08 -4.02
N GLU A 238 -2.85 29.83 -3.82
CA GLU A 238 -2.48 30.95 -4.67
C GLU A 238 -2.10 30.45 -6.08
N GLY A 239 -1.40 29.32 -6.17
CA GLY A 239 -1.09 28.64 -7.43
C GLY A 239 -2.33 28.27 -8.23
N ALA A 240 -3.33 27.65 -7.58
CA ALA A 240 -4.60 27.28 -8.21
C ALA A 240 -5.39 28.51 -8.70
N LYS A 241 -5.25 29.68 -8.07
CA LYS A 241 -5.82 30.96 -8.55
C LYS A 241 -5.11 31.44 -9.80
N ILE A 242 -3.78 31.50 -9.77
CA ILE A 242 -2.97 31.94 -10.92
C ILE A 242 -3.21 31.05 -12.13
N VAL A 243 -3.15 29.73 -11.95
CA VAL A 243 -3.38 28.73 -13.02
C VAL A 243 -4.72 28.98 -13.71
N SER A 244 -5.80 29.18 -12.96
CA SER A 244 -7.12 29.41 -13.56
C SER A 244 -7.24 30.73 -14.32
N SER A 245 -6.43 31.72 -13.97
CA SER A 245 -6.39 32.99 -14.70
C SER A 245 -5.52 32.89 -15.96
N LEU A 246 -4.58 31.94 -16.02
CA LEU A 246 -3.70 31.73 -17.16
C LEU A 246 -4.28 30.75 -18.20
N LYS A 247 -4.98 29.71 -17.75
CA LYS A 247 -5.51 28.64 -18.61
C LYS A 247 -6.94 28.99 -19.08
N TYR A 248 -7.04 29.47 -20.32
CA TYR A 248 -8.28 29.78 -21.04
C TYR A 248 -8.29 29.08 -22.42
N PRO A 249 -9.42 29.02 -23.15
CA PRO A 249 -9.48 28.37 -24.46
C PRO A 249 -8.43 28.94 -25.42
N GLY A 250 -7.62 28.08 -26.03
CA GLY A 250 -6.53 28.47 -26.93
C GLY A 250 -5.19 28.79 -26.25
N SER A 251 -5.12 28.83 -24.91
CA SER A 251 -3.85 28.99 -24.20
C SER A 251 -3.10 27.66 -24.03
N ASN A 252 -1.80 27.66 -24.34
CA ASN A 252 -0.95 26.45 -24.27
C ASN A 252 0.21 26.61 -23.26
N TYR A 253 0.03 27.41 -22.21
CA TYR A 253 1.09 27.61 -21.21
C TYR A 253 1.51 26.30 -20.55
N GLU A 254 2.80 25.99 -20.60
CA GLU A 254 3.41 24.97 -19.75
C GLU A 254 3.71 25.57 -18.39
N ILE A 255 3.32 24.89 -17.32
CA ILE A 255 3.44 25.38 -15.95
C ILE A 255 4.16 24.34 -15.11
N PHE A 256 5.13 24.79 -14.32
CA PHE A 256 5.81 24.00 -13.30
C PHE A 256 5.56 24.61 -11.92
N GLY A 257 5.04 23.83 -10.98
CA GLY A 257 4.85 24.22 -9.58
C GLY A 257 5.79 23.47 -8.60
N PRO A 258 5.94 23.96 -7.38
CA PRO A 258 6.65 23.24 -6.33
C PRO A 258 5.78 22.14 -5.72
N ASP A 259 6.34 21.40 -4.76
CA ASP A 259 5.67 20.36 -3.94
C ASP A 259 4.31 20.75 -3.38
N SER A 260 4.07 22.03 -3.08
CA SER A 260 2.75 22.44 -2.61
C SER A 260 1.63 22.13 -3.63
N PHE A 261 1.92 22.08 -4.93
CA PHE A 261 0.93 21.77 -5.97
C PHE A 261 0.60 20.27 -6.01
N SER A 262 1.42 19.39 -5.43
CA SER A 262 1.11 17.96 -5.35
C SER A 262 0.22 17.59 -4.15
N THR A 263 -0.28 18.57 -3.41
CA THR A 263 -1.25 18.37 -2.32
C THR A 263 -2.69 18.32 -2.83
N ASN A 264 -3.56 17.61 -2.12
CA ASN A 264 -5.01 17.57 -2.42
C ASN A 264 -5.64 18.97 -2.42
N ALA A 265 -5.10 19.91 -1.64
CA ALA A 265 -5.60 21.28 -1.60
C ALA A 265 -5.52 21.96 -2.98
N PHE A 266 -4.45 21.74 -3.76
CA PHE A 266 -4.31 22.36 -5.08
C PHE A 266 -5.43 21.91 -6.03
N ILE A 267 -5.60 20.60 -6.19
CA ILE A 267 -6.59 20.07 -7.12
C ILE A 267 -8.02 20.35 -6.64
N GLN A 268 -8.32 20.21 -5.35
CA GLN A 268 -9.64 20.55 -4.82
C GLN A 268 -10.02 22.01 -5.03
N HIS A 269 -9.04 22.93 -5.02
CA HIS A 269 -9.30 24.33 -5.37
C HIS A 269 -9.60 24.54 -6.85
N LEU A 270 -8.93 23.80 -7.75
CA LEU A 270 -9.26 23.82 -9.18
C LEU A 270 -10.64 23.19 -9.45
N SER A 271 -10.92 22.01 -8.87
CA SER A 271 -12.16 21.23 -9.05
C SER A 271 -13.42 21.93 -8.50
N LYS A 272 -13.27 23.02 -7.73
CA LYS A 272 -14.41 23.88 -7.36
C LYS A 272 -14.91 24.74 -8.52
N ARG A 273 -14.08 24.99 -9.53
CA ARG A 273 -14.42 25.85 -10.67
C ARG A 273 -15.32 25.14 -11.67
N PRO A 274 -16.29 25.85 -12.30
CA PRO A 274 -17.23 25.24 -13.23
C PRO A 274 -16.55 24.47 -14.36
N GLN A 275 -15.50 25.02 -14.97
CA GLN A 275 -14.84 24.39 -16.12
C GLN A 275 -14.11 23.10 -15.74
N GLU A 276 -13.44 23.04 -14.59
CA GLU A 276 -12.78 21.82 -14.11
C GLU A 276 -13.79 20.72 -13.75
N LYS A 277 -14.98 21.12 -13.26
CA LYS A 277 -16.08 20.18 -12.97
C LYS A 277 -16.66 19.57 -14.25
N HIS A 278 -16.88 20.39 -15.27
CA HIS A 278 -17.46 19.93 -16.54
C HIS A 278 -16.46 19.12 -17.37
N ALA A 279 -15.19 19.54 -17.37
CA ALA A 279 -14.11 18.88 -18.08
C ALA A 279 -12.92 18.67 -17.14
N PRO A 280 -12.83 17.52 -16.45
CA PRO A 280 -11.68 17.18 -15.62
C PRO A 280 -10.37 17.33 -16.37
N GLY A 281 -9.43 18.12 -15.84
CA GLY A 281 -8.19 18.43 -16.54
C GLY A 281 -8.18 19.78 -17.26
N TYR A 282 -9.29 20.52 -17.32
CA TYR A 282 -9.37 21.79 -18.05
C TYR A 282 -8.26 22.79 -17.65
N TYR A 283 -8.09 23.02 -16.35
CA TYR A 283 -7.01 23.84 -15.79
C TYR A 283 -5.80 23.01 -15.41
N SER A 284 -6.01 21.79 -14.90
CA SER A 284 -4.96 20.99 -14.26
C SER A 284 -4.04 20.25 -15.24
N ASN A 285 -4.51 19.84 -16.42
CA ASN A 285 -3.73 18.99 -17.32
C ASN A 285 -2.42 19.64 -17.76
N GLY A 286 -1.34 18.85 -17.71
CA GLY A 286 -0.01 19.26 -18.16
C GLY A 286 0.73 20.18 -17.18
N ILE A 287 0.21 20.40 -15.97
CA ILE A 287 0.95 21.09 -14.92
C ILE A 287 1.93 20.11 -14.29
N TYR A 288 3.22 20.45 -14.35
CA TYR A 288 4.27 19.71 -13.67
C TYR A 288 4.40 20.15 -12.21
N THR A 289 4.78 19.24 -11.34
CA THR A 289 5.09 19.52 -9.94
C THR A 289 6.11 18.55 -9.39
N THR A 290 6.77 18.93 -8.29
CA THR A 290 7.59 17.99 -7.52
C THR A 290 6.78 17.30 -6.41
N THR A 291 7.24 16.17 -5.91
CA THR A 291 6.70 15.56 -4.68
C THR A 291 7.80 14.77 -3.96
N PRO A 292 7.88 14.81 -2.62
CA PRO A 292 8.80 13.96 -1.86
C PRO A 292 8.33 12.50 -1.79
N PHE A 293 7.04 12.24 -2.03
CA PHE A 293 6.46 10.90 -2.00
C PHE A 293 5.42 10.73 -3.10
N LEU A 294 5.44 9.56 -3.73
CA LEU A 294 4.43 9.17 -4.71
C LEU A 294 4.14 7.68 -4.53
N SER A 295 2.85 7.33 -4.42
CA SER A 295 2.40 5.96 -4.17
C SER A 295 2.84 4.98 -5.26
N ASP A 296 3.06 5.47 -6.48
CA ASP A 296 3.52 4.67 -7.62
C ASP A 296 4.98 4.23 -7.49
N PHE A 297 5.76 4.73 -6.53
CA PHE A 297 7.13 4.26 -6.31
C PHE A 297 7.17 3.32 -5.11
N VAL A 298 6.81 2.06 -5.35
CA VAL A 298 6.71 1.04 -4.30
C VAL A 298 8.10 0.60 -3.82
N ASN A 299 8.26 0.49 -2.50
CA ASN A 299 9.36 -0.19 -1.81
C ASN A 299 8.80 -1.05 -0.66
N ASP A 300 9.66 -1.83 -0.02
CA ASP A 300 9.24 -2.76 1.04
C ASP A 300 8.50 -2.09 2.20
N GLN A 301 8.87 -0.86 2.56
CA GLN A 301 8.24 -0.13 3.66
C GLN A 301 6.93 0.53 3.25
N ASN A 302 6.92 1.23 2.12
CA ASN A 302 5.77 2.04 1.75
C ASN A 302 4.61 1.22 1.19
N LYS A 303 4.85 -0.02 0.70
CA LYS A 303 3.77 -0.92 0.25
C LYS A 303 2.75 -1.17 1.36
N LYS A 304 3.23 -1.47 2.57
CA LYS A 304 2.37 -1.70 3.74
C LYS A 304 1.66 -0.42 4.16
N PHE A 305 2.38 0.70 4.19
CA PHE A 305 1.80 2.01 4.50
C PHE A 305 0.66 2.38 3.54
N ILE A 306 0.88 2.28 2.23
CA ILE A 306 -0.13 2.59 1.20
C ILE A 306 -1.37 1.71 1.40
N TYR A 307 -1.18 0.40 1.59
CA TYR A 307 -2.28 -0.54 1.81
C TYR A 307 -3.08 -0.20 3.08
N ASP A 308 -2.41 -0.02 4.22
CA ASP A 308 -3.06 0.26 5.50
C ASP A 308 -3.77 1.63 5.47
N TYR A 309 -3.16 2.62 4.81
CA TYR A 309 -3.73 3.96 4.63
C TYR A 309 -5.01 3.88 3.80
N MET A 310 -4.97 3.24 2.62
CA MET A 310 -6.16 3.07 1.77
C MET A 310 -7.24 2.26 2.47
N LYS A 311 -6.87 1.22 3.24
CA LYS A 311 -7.82 0.42 4.01
C LYS A 311 -8.58 1.26 5.03
N LYS A 312 -7.88 2.16 5.74
CA LYS A 312 -8.42 3.00 6.81
C LYS A 312 -9.16 4.23 6.30
N TYR A 313 -8.56 4.97 5.37
CA TYR A 313 -9.05 6.28 4.94
C TYR A 313 -9.79 6.27 3.59
N LYS A 314 -9.78 5.16 2.84
CA LYS A 314 -10.41 5.01 1.52
C LYS A 314 -9.90 5.98 0.45
N GLU A 315 -8.71 6.55 0.66
CA GLU A 315 -8.04 7.48 -0.24
C GLU A 315 -6.56 7.11 -0.38
N LYS A 316 -5.90 7.55 -1.46
CA LYS A 316 -4.45 7.39 -1.61
C LYS A 316 -3.71 8.32 -0.62
N PRO A 317 -2.62 7.87 0.03
CA PRO A 317 -1.84 8.75 0.90
C PRO A 317 -1.21 9.89 0.10
N THR A 318 -1.22 11.09 0.67
CA THR A 318 -0.49 12.23 0.13
C THR A 318 0.94 12.22 0.63
N TRP A 319 1.79 13.04 0.02
CA TRP A 319 3.15 13.19 0.53
C TRP A 319 3.19 13.78 1.93
N VAL A 320 2.20 14.61 2.30
CA VAL A 320 2.08 15.18 3.65
C VAL A 320 1.83 14.06 4.66
N SER A 321 0.88 13.16 4.38
CA SER A 321 0.63 12.05 5.31
C SER A 321 1.81 11.08 5.38
N ALA A 322 2.51 10.83 4.27
CA ALA A 322 3.72 10.00 4.25
C ALA A 322 4.88 10.60 5.05
N CYS A 323 5.19 11.89 4.86
CA CYS A 323 6.27 12.55 5.60
C CYS A 323 5.96 12.67 7.10
N TYR A 324 4.70 12.89 7.48
CA TYR A 324 4.31 12.92 8.90
C TYR A 324 4.21 11.52 9.52
N TYR A 325 3.93 10.46 8.74
CA TYR A 325 4.09 9.07 9.17
C TYR A 325 5.56 8.78 9.49
N ASP A 326 6.49 9.18 8.63
CA ASP A 326 7.94 9.07 8.88
C ASP A 326 8.43 9.96 10.03
N ALA A 327 7.80 11.13 10.25
CA ALA A 327 8.10 11.99 11.39
C ALA A 327 7.73 11.34 12.72
N VAL A 328 6.56 10.69 12.81
CA VAL A 328 6.24 9.87 13.98
C VAL A 328 7.23 8.71 14.08
N HIS A 329 7.54 8.02 12.99
CA HIS A 329 8.49 6.91 13.02
C HIS A 329 9.82 7.32 13.67
N MET A 330 10.41 8.44 13.24
CA MET A 330 11.65 8.97 13.81
C MET A 330 11.49 9.39 15.27
N ALA A 331 10.41 10.09 15.61
CA ALA A 331 10.10 10.45 17.00
C ALA A 331 10.01 9.22 17.90
N ILE A 332 9.28 8.18 17.49
CA ILE A 332 9.09 6.95 18.25
C ILE A 332 10.41 6.19 18.41
N LYS A 333 11.23 6.12 17.35
CA LYS A 333 12.58 5.52 17.44
C LYS A 333 13.45 6.22 18.47
N ALA A 334 13.39 7.55 18.54
CA ALA A 334 14.11 8.32 19.53
C ALA A 334 13.53 8.17 20.95
N MET A 335 12.21 8.08 21.08
CA MET A 335 11.52 7.91 22.37
C MET A 335 11.68 6.51 22.98
N LYS A 336 12.14 5.49 22.25
CA LYS A 336 12.39 4.14 22.81
C LYS A 336 13.40 4.14 23.94
N PHE A 337 14.32 5.10 23.96
CA PHE A 337 15.36 5.25 24.98
C PHE A 337 14.92 6.10 26.17
N VAL A 338 13.65 6.53 26.21
CA VAL A 338 13.09 7.30 27.32
C VAL A 338 12.54 6.36 28.38
N GLU A 339 12.97 6.57 29.62
CA GLU A 339 12.47 5.85 30.80
C GLU A 339 11.07 6.36 31.18
N GLY A 340 10.82 7.66 31.03
CA GLY A 340 9.53 8.30 31.29
C GLY A 340 9.16 8.26 32.77
N ASP A 341 10.11 8.65 33.63
CA ASP A 341 10.05 8.64 35.09
C ASP A 341 9.74 10.04 35.69
N GLY A 342 9.34 10.99 34.83
CA GLY A 342 9.01 12.37 35.21
C GLY A 342 10.11 13.39 34.90
N ARG A 343 11.30 12.97 34.45
CA ARG A 343 12.41 13.86 34.07
C ARG A 343 12.31 14.37 32.63
N ILE A 344 11.23 15.09 32.31
CA ILE A 344 10.89 15.49 30.93
C ILE A 344 12.02 16.23 30.19
N ASN A 345 12.82 17.05 30.88
CA ASN A 345 13.94 17.78 30.26
C ASN A 345 15.09 16.86 29.86
N GLN A 346 15.35 15.80 30.65
CA GLN A 346 16.33 14.79 30.32
C GLN A 346 15.83 13.92 29.16
N ASP A 347 14.56 13.50 29.23
CA ASP A 347 13.92 12.71 28.17
C ASP A 347 13.95 13.44 26.83
N ARG A 348 13.63 14.75 26.81
CA ARG A 348 13.72 15.60 25.61
C ARG A 348 15.14 15.68 25.05
N ARG A 349 16.16 15.71 25.90
CA ARG A 349 17.58 15.67 25.47
C ARG A 349 17.93 14.32 24.86
N ILE A 350 17.45 13.21 25.45
CA ILE A 350 17.63 11.85 24.88
C ILE A 350 17.00 11.79 23.49
N VAL A 351 15.76 12.28 23.34
CA VAL A 351 15.08 12.33 22.04
C VAL A 351 15.88 13.15 21.03
N LYS A 352 16.25 14.39 21.37
CA LYS A 352 17.05 15.28 20.49
C LYS A 352 18.36 14.61 20.05
N ASN A 353 19.13 14.09 21.01
CA ASN A 353 20.45 13.51 20.73
C ASN A 353 20.33 12.22 19.90
N THR A 354 19.30 11.41 20.13
CA THR A 354 19.05 10.20 19.35
C THR A 354 18.68 10.53 17.90
N LEU A 355 17.87 11.58 17.68
CA LEU A 355 17.60 12.07 16.32
C LEU A 355 18.88 12.57 15.65
N ALA A 356 19.70 13.36 16.34
CA ALA A 356 20.96 13.87 15.80
C ALA A 356 22.00 12.77 15.51
N ALA A 357 21.96 11.65 16.25
CA ALA A 357 22.86 10.50 16.03
C ALA A 357 22.55 9.70 14.75
N LYS A 358 21.42 9.97 14.08
CA LYS A 358 21.03 9.34 12.81
C LYS A 358 21.54 10.16 11.64
N TYR A 359 22.86 10.16 11.41
CA TYR A 359 23.51 11.14 10.53
C TYR A 359 23.94 10.65 9.13
N ASN A 360 23.80 9.35 8.85
CA ASN A 360 24.21 8.75 7.59
C ASN A 360 23.33 7.56 7.20
N ILE A 361 23.57 7.00 6.01
CA ILE A 361 22.79 5.87 5.49
C ILE A 361 22.92 4.61 6.36
N ASP A 362 24.10 4.37 6.96
CA ASP A 362 24.37 3.19 7.79
C ASP A 362 23.61 3.23 9.13
N THR A 363 23.36 4.45 9.64
CA THR A 363 22.57 4.70 10.85
C THR A 363 21.09 4.95 10.55
N SER A 364 20.69 4.99 9.27
CA SER A 364 19.34 5.38 8.85
C SER A 364 18.25 4.42 9.30
N GLU A 365 17.04 4.94 9.44
CA GLU A 365 15.83 4.12 9.60
C GLU A 365 15.15 3.90 8.24
N LYS A 366 14.47 2.77 8.07
CA LYS A 366 13.72 2.51 6.84
C LYS A 366 12.37 3.25 6.88
N GLY A 367 12.24 4.35 6.16
CA GLY A 367 11.00 5.14 6.05
C GLY A 367 10.18 4.85 4.80
N VAL A 368 8.95 5.36 4.77
CA VAL A 368 8.03 5.22 3.63
C VAL A 368 8.39 6.18 2.48
N CYS A 369 8.98 7.33 2.79
CA CYS A 369 9.52 8.28 1.80
C CYS A 369 10.95 7.91 1.34
N GLY A 370 11.59 6.94 2.01
CA GLY A 370 12.96 6.52 1.79
C GLY A 370 13.75 6.37 3.09
N PRO A 371 15.07 6.17 3.02
CA PRO A 371 15.93 6.08 4.21
C PRO A 371 15.92 7.37 5.03
N LEU A 372 15.61 7.28 6.32
CA LEU A 372 15.48 8.40 7.25
C LEU A 372 16.79 8.60 8.02
N PHE A 373 17.54 9.63 7.65
CA PHE A 373 18.70 10.12 8.39
C PHE A 373 18.83 11.62 8.14
N PHE A 374 19.39 12.34 9.10
CA PHE A 374 19.57 13.78 9.05
C PHE A 374 21.00 14.13 8.68
N ASP A 375 21.21 15.12 7.82
CA ASP A 375 22.55 15.66 7.62
C ASP A 375 22.99 16.54 8.80
N LYS A 376 24.19 17.13 8.68
CA LYS A 376 24.75 18.06 9.68
C LYS A 376 23.82 19.23 10.04
N ASP A 377 22.95 19.62 9.10
CA ASP A 377 22.00 20.70 9.24
C ASP A 377 20.63 20.18 9.70
N ARG A 378 20.52 18.92 10.13
CA ARG A 378 19.29 18.27 10.61
C ARG A 378 18.18 18.14 9.57
N ASN A 379 18.54 18.04 8.29
CA ASN A 379 17.58 17.82 7.18
C ASN A 379 17.74 16.43 6.58
N VAL A 380 16.65 15.80 6.18
CA VAL A 380 16.72 14.55 5.42
C VAL A 380 17.00 14.80 3.94
N LYS A 381 17.73 13.88 3.31
CA LYS A 381 18.02 13.88 1.87
C LYS A 381 17.21 12.78 1.16
N PHE A 382 16.11 13.15 0.51
CA PHE A 382 15.36 12.27 -0.39
C PHE A 382 15.40 12.78 -1.84
N PRO A 383 15.34 11.90 -2.85
CA PRO A 383 15.11 12.33 -4.23
C PRO A 383 13.70 12.94 -4.35
N LEU A 384 13.59 14.09 -5.02
CA LEU A 384 12.30 14.64 -5.40
C LEU A 384 11.81 13.95 -6.68
N ARG A 385 10.55 13.50 -6.65
CA ARG A 385 9.88 12.99 -7.85
C ARG A 385 9.25 14.14 -8.62
N VAL A 386 9.18 14.02 -9.94
CA VAL A 386 8.40 14.93 -10.79
C VAL A 386 7.14 14.24 -11.25
N CYS A 387 6.01 14.91 -11.08
CA CYS A 387 4.71 14.46 -11.52
C CYS A 387 4.11 15.48 -12.50
N VAL A 388 3.17 15.02 -13.31
CA VAL A 388 2.33 15.84 -14.18
C VAL A 388 0.87 15.52 -13.90
N PHE A 389 0.02 16.54 -13.88
CA PHE A 389 -1.42 16.35 -13.76
C PHE A 389 -2.02 15.83 -15.06
N LYS A 390 -2.81 14.76 -14.96
CA LYS A 390 -3.64 14.20 -16.04
C LYS A 390 -4.99 13.78 -15.48
N ASN A 391 -6.07 14.35 -16.00
CA ASN A 391 -7.45 14.15 -15.56
C ASN A 391 -7.61 14.34 -14.04
N GLN A 392 -7.07 15.44 -13.50
CA GLN A 392 -7.02 15.75 -12.06
C GLN A 392 -6.14 14.82 -11.20
N GLU A 393 -5.59 13.74 -11.75
CA GLU A 393 -4.68 12.84 -11.05
C GLU A 393 -3.22 13.22 -11.27
N LEU A 394 -2.39 12.98 -10.25
CA LEU A 394 -0.95 13.10 -10.36
C LEU A 394 -0.37 11.79 -10.89
N ILE A 395 0.28 11.87 -12.04
CA ILE A 395 1.09 10.76 -12.55
C ILE A 395 2.57 11.14 -12.60
N PRO A 396 3.48 10.19 -12.37
CA PRO A 396 4.90 10.42 -12.56
C PRO A 396 5.22 10.87 -13.99
N ASP A 397 6.15 11.82 -14.15
CA ASP A 397 6.72 12.09 -15.48
C ASP A 397 7.66 10.95 -15.92
N TYR A 398 7.83 10.81 -17.24
CA TYR A 398 8.69 9.83 -17.89
C TYR A 398 10.14 9.82 -17.43
N PHE A 399 10.66 10.95 -16.95
CA PHE A 399 12.02 11.05 -16.44
C PHE A 399 12.04 11.43 -14.97
N GLN A 400 12.78 10.65 -14.19
CA GLN A 400 13.06 10.88 -12.78
C GLN A 400 14.57 10.93 -12.56
N TYR A 401 14.99 11.39 -11.38
CA TYR A 401 16.39 11.45 -11.02
C TYR A 401 16.60 10.92 -9.60
N ASN A 402 17.56 10.01 -9.45
CA ASN A 402 17.97 9.46 -8.16
C ASN A 402 19.36 9.98 -7.77
N ILE A 403 19.57 10.27 -6.50
CA ILE A 403 20.86 10.72 -5.98
C ILE A 403 21.89 9.58 -6.07
N ILE A 404 23.06 9.85 -6.65
CA ILE A 404 24.20 8.93 -6.65
C ILE A 404 24.99 9.18 -5.36
N ALA A 405 25.11 8.14 -4.52
CA ALA A 405 25.77 8.27 -3.22
C ALA A 405 27.31 8.46 -3.32
N ASN A 406 27.95 7.93 -4.36
CA ASN A 406 29.37 8.10 -4.66
C ASN A 406 29.55 8.56 -6.13
N PRO A 407 29.88 9.84 -6.40
CA PRO A 407 30.18 10.30 -7.76
C PRO A 407 31.36 9.50 -8.32
N LEU A 408 31.21 8.94 -9.53
CA LEU A 408 32.28 8.26 -10.25
C LEU A 408 33.43 9.24 -10.55
N ASP A 409 34.67 8.75 -10.50
CA ASP A 409 35.90 9.49 -10.82
C ASP A 409 35.81 10.35 -12.11
N ASP A 410 36.53 11.47 -12.04
CA ASP A 410 36.13 12.84 -12.44
C ASP A 410 35.98 13.11 -13.95
N ASN A 411 36.22 12.16 -14.85
CA ASN A 411 36.17 12.42 -16.31
C ASN A 411 34.95 11.85 -17.04
N SER A 412 34.29 10.82 -16.51
CA SER A 412 33.10 10.22 -17.13
C SER A 412 31.80 10.94 -16.74
N ALA A 413 31.77 11.56 -15.55
CA ALA A 413 30.64 12.32 -15.04
C ALA A 413 30.41 13.60 -15.86
N LEU A 414 31.46 14.33 -16.22
CA LEU A 414 31.38 15.54 -17.04
C LEU A 414 30.77 15.24 -18.43
N LYS A 415 31.21 14.18 -19.12
CA LYS A 415 30.60 13.74 -20.39
C LYS A 415 29.11 13.42 -20.25
N LYS A 416 28.71 12.75 -19.16
CA LYS A 416 27.31 12.40 -18.88
C LYS A 416 26.44 13.59 -18.47
N ILE A 417 27.01 14.61 -17.81
CA ILE A 417 26.35 15.90 -17.54
C ILE A 417 26.10 16.63 -18.86
N LEU A 418 27.06 16.64 -19.80
CA LEU A 418 26.95 17.31 -21.10
C LEU A 418 25.86 16.70 -22.01
N VAL A 419 25.52 15.42 -21.85
CA VAL A 419 24.42 14.74 -22.59
C VAL A 419 23.11 14.64 -21.79
N ASN A 420 22.92 15.44 -20.73
CA ASN A 420 21.71 15.46 -19.88
C ASN A 420 21.35 14.12 -19.21
N GLN A 421 22.31 13.19 -19.10
CA GLN A 421 22.13 11.92 -18.38
C GLN A 421 22.29 12.09 -16.87
N LEU A 422 23.06 13.09 -16.43
CA LEU A 422 23.23 13.46 -15.04
C LEU A 422 22.81 14.91 -14.81
N ILE A 423 22.13 15.19 -13.69
CA ILE A 423 21.89 16.56 -13.23
C ILE A 423 22.58 16.78 -11.88
N THR A 424 22.96 18.02 -11.61
CA THR A 424 23.62 18.39 -10.35
C THR A 424 22.72 19.30 -9.51
N SER A 425 22.42 18.90 -8.28
CA SER A 425 21.74 19.76 -7.30
C SER A 425 22.43 19.62 -5.94
N ASN A 426 22.93 20.74 -5.39
CA ASN A 426 23.56 20.81 -4.06
C ASN A 426 24.70 19.80 -3.84
N ASN A 427 25.68 19.75 -4.75
CA ASN A 427 26.81 18.81 -4.77
C ASN A 427 26.43 17.31 -4.89
N ALA A 428 25.13 16.99 -5.04
CA ALA A 428 24.69 15.67 -5.42
C ALA A 428 24.63 15.55 -6.94
N VAL A 429 25.28 14.52 -7.48
CA VAL A 429 25.11 14.07 -8.85
C VAL A 429 23.91 13.12 -8.86
N MET A 430 22.96 13.35 -9.76
CA MET A 430 21.78 12.50 -9.89
C MET A 430 21.75 11.80 -11.23
N ASP A 431 21.38 10.53 -11.21
CA ASP A 431 21.25 9.70 -12.38
C ASP A 431 19.82 9.66 -12.89
N LYS A 432 19.66 9.65 -14.22
CA LYS A 432 18.36 9.60 -14.87
C LYS A 432 17.75 8.21 -14.78
N THR A 433 16.54 8.14 -14.25
CA THR A 433 15.68 6.96 -14.21
C THR A 433 14.54 7.14 -15.20
N ARG A 434 14.28 6.13 -16.03
CA ARG A 434 13.18 6.13 -17.00
C ARG A 434 11.94 5.50 -16.39
N ILE A 435 10.78 6.11 -16.63
CA ILE A 435 9.48 5.55 -16.29
C ILE A 435 8.85 4.96 -17.55
N VAL A 436 8.42 3.71 -17.43
CA VAL A 436 7.68 3.01 -18.47
C VAL A 436 6.31 2.67 -17.91
N PHE A 437 5.29 3.30 -18.48
CA PHE A 437 3.91 2.96 -18.17
C PHE A 437 3.59 1.62 -18.82
N THR A 438 3.06 0.68 -18.04
CA THR A 438 2.77 -0.69 -18.49
C THR A 438 1.34 -1.03 -18.18
N GLY A 439 0.63 -1.61 -19.13
CA GLY A 439 -0.60 -2.31 -18.82
C GLY A 439 -0.63 -3.72 -19.37
N ILE A 440 -1.47 -4.53 -18.73
CA ILE A 440 -1.68 -5.94 -19.02
C ILE A 440 -3.18 -6.14 -19.14
N HIS A 441 -3.63 -6.66 -20.27
CA HIS A 441 -5.01 -7.07 -20.47
C HIS A 441 -5.05 -8.57 -20.73
N VAL A 442 -5.64 -9.34 -19.82
CA VAL A 442 -5.78 -10.79 -19.98
C VAL A 442 -7.01 -11.06 -20.82
N ASN A 443 -6.87 -11.88 -21.87
CA ASN A 443 -7.96 -12.30 -22.76
C ASN A 443 -8.59 -13.61 -22.28
N GLN A 444 -7.74 -14.60 -21.97
CA GLN A 444 -8.19 -15.94 -21.63
C GLN A 444 -7.18 -16.68 -20.75
N ILE A 445 -7.69 -17.56 -19.89
CA ILE A 445 -6.89 -18.46 -19.06
C ILE A 445 -7.40 -19.89 -19.28
N GLU A 446 -6.51 -20.78 -19.70
CA GLU A 446 -6.80 -22.17 -20.05
C GLU A 446 -5.95 -23.12 -19.19
N ASN A 447 -6.32 -24.41 -19.16
CA ASN A 447 -5.51 -25.49 -18.59
C ASN A 447 -4.98 -25.27 -17.15
N PHE A 448 -5.78 -24.63 -16.27
CA PHE A 448 -5.39 -24.42 -14.87
C PHE A 448 -5.27 -25.75 -14.10
N ASP A 449 -4.04 -26.15 -13.79
CA ASP A 449 -3.69 -27.29 -12.96
C ASP A 449 -3.52 -26.83 -11.52
N ILE A 450 -4.48 -27.18 -10.66
CA ILE A 450 -4.49 -26.83 -9.24
C ILE A 450 -3.38 -27.53 -8.44
N HIS A 451 -2.88 -28.68 -8.89
CA HIS A 451 -1.86 -29.43 -8.15
C HIS A 451 -0.49 -28.80 -8.36
N LYS A 452 -0.22 -28.32 -9.57
CA LYS A 452 1.05 -27.68 -9.94
C LYS A 452 1.02 -26.16 -9.83
N GLY A 453 -0.17 -25.56 -9.74
CA GLY A 453 -0.35 -24.11 -9.82
C GLY A 453 -0.01 -23.53 -11.19
N THR A 454 -0.10 -24.34 -12.25
CA THR A 454 0.27 -23.95 -13.62
C THR A 454 -0.96 -23.61 -14.46
N TYR A 455 -0.84 -22.67 -15.37
CA TYR A 455 -1.91 -22.22 -16.27
C TYR A 455 -1.36 -21.67 -17.57
N ASP A 456 -2.16 -21.80 -18.62
CA ASP A 456 -1.91 -21.19 -19.93
C ASP A 456 -2.67 -19.86 -19.95
N ILE A 457 -2.01 -18.76 -20.30
CA ILE A 457 -2.61 -17.42 -20.30
C ILE A 457 -2.35 -16.70 -21.61
N ASP A 458 -3.41 -16.14 -22.18
CA ASP A 458 -3.42 -15.30 -23.37
C ASP A 458 -3.68 -13.86 -22.93
N PHE A 459 -2.78 -12.93 -23.26
CA PHE A 459 -2.88 -11.54 -22.84
C PHE A 459 -2.18 -10.56 -23.79
N PHE A 460 -2.64 -9.31 -23.76
CA PHE A 460 -1.94 -8.17 -24.32
C PHE A 460 -1.08 -7.48 -23.25
N LEU A 461 0.13 -7.11 -23.63
CA LEU A 461 1.07 -6.34 -22.82
C LEU A 461 1.46 -5.09 -23.61
N TRP A 462 1.35 -3.91 -23.02
CA TRP A 462 1.85 -2.70 -23.66
C TRP A 462 2.79 -1.91 -22.78
N PHE A 463 3.72 -1.23 -23.45
CA PHE A 463 4.68 -0.31 -22.85
C PHE A 463 4.52 1.06 -23.49
N ARG A 464 4.24 2.07 -22.67
CA ARG A 464 4.19 3.48 -23.05
C ARG A 464 5.35 4.23 -22.40
N TYR A 465 6.24 4.77 -23.23
CA TYR A 465 7.50 5.37 -22.80
C TYR A 465 7.89 6.58 -23.65
N LYS A 466 8.91 7.32 -23.21
CA LYS A 466 9.46 8.49 -23.92
C LYS A 466 10.95 8.27 -24.20
N GLY A 467 11.38 8.43 -25.46
CA GLY A 467 12.75 8.13 -25.90
C GLY A 467 12.95 6.65 -26.21
N GLU A 468 14.14 6.11 -25.95
CA GLU A 468 14.48 4.71 -26.21
C GLU A 468 14.09 3.78 -25.05
N PHE A 469 13.71 2.54 -25.36
CA PHE A 469 13.42 1.50 -24.38
C PHE A 469 13.74 0.11 -24.97
N GLU A 470 14.49 -0.71 -24.23
CA GLU A 470 14.90 -2.07 -24.63
C GLU A 470 13.84 -3.11 -24.19
N ASP A 471 12.65 -3.04 -24.78
CA ASP A 471 11.55 -3.99 -24.54
C ASP A 471 11.91 -5.46 -24.86
N GLN A 472 12.95 -5.72 -25.65
CA GLN A 472 13.47 -7.07 -25.90
C GLN A 472 14.11 -7.74 -24.67
N ASN A 473 14.49 -6.96 -23.65
CA ASN A 473 15.19 -7.46 -22.45
C ASN A 473 14.25 -7.68 -21.27
N ILE A 474 12.99 -8.05 -21.52
CA ILE A 474 12.02 -8.39 -20.47
C ILE A 474 12.20 -9.84 -20.03
N GLN A 475 12.17 -10.07 -18.72
CA GLN A 475 12.20 -11.39 -18.11
C GLN A 475 10.93 -11.62 -17.30
N PHE A 476 10.12 -12.59 -17.71
CA PHE A 476 8.99 -13.08 -16.92
C PHE A 476 9.49 -13.98 -15.80
N LEU A 477 9.14 -13.66 -14.56
CA LEU A 477 9.69 -14.28 -13.35
C LEU A 477 9.02 -15.60 -13.01
N ASN A 478 7.80 -15.81 -13.50
CA ASN A 478 6.98 -16.98 -13.19
C ASN A 478 6.44 -17.68 -14.45
N ALA A 479 7.08 -17.44 -15.60
CA ALA A 479 6.86 -18.25 -16.80
C ALA A 479 7.58 -19.59 -16.66
N LEU A 480 6.98 -20.67 -17.18
CA LEU A 480 7.59 -22.01 -17.13
C LEU A 480 8.77 -22.15 -18.10
N GLN A 481 8.81 -21.34 -19.15
CA GLN A 481 9.89 -21.24 -20.12
C GLN A 481 10.27 -19.77 -20.35
N PRO A 482 11.52 -19.46 -20.71
CA PRO A 482 11.91 -18.09 -21.03
C PRO A 482 11.13 -17.54 -22.22
N ILE A 483 10.38 -16.45 -22.00
CA ILE A 483 9.61 -15.76 -23.05
C ILE A 483 10.46 -14.61 -23.59
N LYS A 484 10.66 -14.57 -24.90
CA LYS A 484 11.21 -13.40 -25.61
C LYS A 484 10.07 -12.67 -26.29
N LEU A 485 10.01 -11.35 -26.10
CA LEU A 485 9.04 -10.54 -26.83
C LEU A 485 9.46 -10.51 -28.31
N SER A 486 8.52 -10.80 -29.21
CA SER A 486 8.76 -10.75 -30.65
C SER A 486 8.57 -9.31 -31.16
N ASN A 487 8.19 -9.15 -32.44
CA ASN A 487 7.84 -7.83 -32.97
C ASN A 487 6.54 -7.31 -32.32
N PRO A 488 6.43 -6.00 -32.04
CA PRO A 488 5.21 -5.44 -31.49
C PRO A 488 4.06 -5.65 -32.49
N MET A 489 2.92 -6.11 -31.97
CA MET A 489 1.67 -6.25 -32.73
C MET A 489 1.16 -4.89 -33.20
N ALA A 490 1.36 -3.84 -32.40
CA ALA A 490 1.02 -2.47 -32.75
C ALA A 490 2.02 -1.48 -32.13
N GLU A 491 2.29 -0.38 -32.83
CA GLU A 491 3.08 0.75 -32.34
C GLU A 491 2.32 2.06 -32.62
N HIS A 492 2.13 2.87 -31.58
CA HIS A 492 1.53 4.20 -31.69
C HIS A 492 2.53 5.26 -31.23
N LYS A 493 2.74 6.29 -32.06
CA LYS A 493 3.62 7.43 -31.74
C LYS A 493 2.81 8.70 -31.66
N ASN A 494 2.90 9.38 -30.51
CA ASN A 494 2.35 10.71 -30.32
C ASN A 494 3.45 11.65 -29.81
N ARG A 495 3.91 12.57 -30.66
CA ARG A 495 5.08 13.43 -30.42
C ARG A 495 6.30 12.56 -30.05
N ASN A 496 6.76 12.62 -28.80
CA ASN A 496 7.91 11.86 -28.29
C ASN A 496 7.50 10.65 -27.42
N ILE A 497 6.21 10.36 -27.32
CA ILE A 497 5.68 9.23 -26.56
C ILE A 497 5.40 8.09 -27.53
N ILE A 498 5.98 6.93 -27.24
CA ILE A 498 5.82 5.71 -28.02
C ILE A 498 5.07 4.70 -27.15
N THR A 499 4.04 4.08 -27.70
CA THR A 499 3.39 2.91 -27.10
C THR A 499 3.57 1.72 -28.01
N ARG A 500 4.09 0.62 -27.47
CA ARG A 500 4.19 -0.68 -28.16
C ARG A 500 3.31 -1.70 -27.48
N VAL A 501 2.60 -2.49 -28.26
CA VAL A 501 1.69 -3.55 -27.79
C VAL A 501 2.18 -4.89 -28.28
N TYR A 502 2.14 -5.90 -27.41
CA TYR A 502 2.55 -7.27 -27.64
C TYR A 502 1.37 -8.19 -27.30
N HIS A 503 1.24 -9.28 -28.05
CA HIS A 503 0.32 -10.37 -27.76
C HIS A 503 1.13 -11.59 -27.34
N ILE A 504 0.77 -12.18 -26.21
CA ILE A 504 1.53 -13.28 -25.59
C ILE A 504 0.55 -14.37 -25.17
N LYS A 505 0.83 -15.61 -25.59
CA LYS A 505 0.10 -16.81 -25.16
C LYS A 505 1.08 -17.87 -24.68
N GLU A 506 1.25 -17.97 -23.36
CA GLU A 506 2.32 -18.75 -22.74
C GLU A 506 1.92 -19.40 -21.41
N LYS A 507 2.76 -20.28 -20.88
CA LYS A 507 2.52 -21.01 -19.62
C LYS A 507 3.20 -20.38 -18.41
N PHE A 508 2.46 -20.22 -17.32
CA PHE A 508 2.92 -19.61 -16.07
C PHE A 508 2.63 -20.51 -14.86
N SER A 509 3.29 -20.20 -13.75
CA SER A 509 3.04 -20.82 -12.46
C SER A 509 2.81 -19.79 -11.35
N SER A 510 2.01 -20.16 -10.36
CA SER A 510 1.81 -19.39 -9.13
C SER A 510 1.70 -20.33 -7.92
N VAL A 511 2.15 -19.84 -6.76
CA VAL A 511 1.98 -20.54 -5.49
C VAL A 511 0.53 -20.36 -5.05
N LEU A 512 -0.17 -21.48 -4.83
CA LEU A 512 -1.57 -21.51 -4.45
C LEU A 512 -1.72 -21.61 -2.92
N ASP A 513 -2.74 -20.95 -2.37
CA ASP A 513 -3.03 -20.96 -0.93
C ASP A 513 -4.28 -21.77 -0.64
N PHE A 514 -4.10 -22.90 0.06
CA PHE A 514 -5.16 -23.85 0.40
C PHE A 514 -5.70 -23.69 1.82
N GLN A 515 -5.33 -22.63 2.56
CA GLN A 515 -5.79 -22.42 3.94
C GLN A 515 -7.32 -22.39 4.07
N ALA A 516 -8.05 -21.96 3.04
CA ALA A 516 -9.50 -21.87 3.02
C ALA A 516 -10.18 -22.89 2.08
N PHE A 517 -9.52 -24.00 1.76
CA PHE A 517 -10.09 -25.02 0.87
C PHE A 517 -11.41 -25.60 1.41
N PRO A 518 -12.45 -25.85 0.57
CA PRO A 518 -12.54 -25.74 -0.90
C PRO A 518 -13.11 -24.41 -1.40
N PHE A 519 -13.26 -23.42 -0.52
CA PHE A 519 -13.79 -22.08 -0.83
C PHE A 519 -12.69 -21.05 -0.97
N GLU A 520 -11.47 -21.52 -1.20
CA GLU A 520 -10.29 -20.71 -1.27
C GLU A 520 -10.34 -19.77 -2.46
N THR A 521 -9.55 -18.73 -2.35
CA THR A 521 -9.35 -17.76 -3.39
C THR A 521 -7.87 -17.79 -3.71
N HIS A 522 -7.54 -18.08 -4.96
CA HIS A 522 -6.15 -18.13 -5.41
C HIS A 522 -5.83 -16.87 -6.18
N ASP A 523 -4.58 -16.44 -6.02
CA ASP A 523 -4.01 -15.33 -6.73
C ASP A 523 -3.05 -15.90 -7.79
N ILE A 524 -3.48 -15.93 -9.04
CA ILE A 524 -2.60 -16.27 -10.17
C ILE A 524 -2.05 -14.99 -10.77
N SER A 525 -0.81 -14.99 -11.26
CA SER A 525 -0.16 -13.75 -11.65
C SER A 525 0.67 -13.82 -12.92
N ILE A 526 0.83 -12.69 -13.59
CA ILE A 526 1.88 -12.47 -14.59
C ILE A 526 2.87 -11.52 -13.92
N LYS A 527 4.13 -11.93 -13.75
CA LYS A 527 5.17 -11.09 -13.12
C LYS A 527 6.37 -10.98 -14.05
N PHE A 528 6.82 -9.76 -14.30
CA PHE A 528 8.03 -9.53 -15.09
C PHE A 528 8.89 -8.40 -14.54
N ARG A 529 10.14 -8.38 -15.00
CA ARG A 529 11.12 -7.31 -14.76
C ARG A 529 11.98 -7.10 -16.00
N HIS A 530 12.79 -6.05 -16.01
CA HIS A 530 13.87 -5.93 -16.96
C HIS A 530 15.05 -6.83 -16.56
N ALA A 531 15.68 -7.50 -17.51
CA ALA A 531 16.78 -8.43 -17.27
C ALA A 531 18.05 -7.72 -16.74
N LYS A 532 18.39 -6.56 -17.34
CA LYS A 532 19.62 -5.80 -17.05
C LYS A 532 19.47 -4.52 -16.21
N GLN A 533 18.40 -3.73 -16.41
CA GLN A 533 18.24 -2.40 -15.80
C GLN A 533 17.64 -2.49 -14.40
N THR A 534 18.34 -1.95 -13.41
CA THR A 534 17.89 -1.86 -12.02
C THR A 534 16.89 -0.72 -11.83
N ILE A 535 16.27 -0.65 -10.64
CA ILE A 535 15.31 0.40 -10.27
C ILE A 535 15.89 1.81 -10.37
N ASP A 536 17.21 1.96 -10.28
CA ASP A 536 17.88 3.24 -10.45
C ASP A 536 17.82 3.74 -11.91
N LYS A 537 17.58 2.85 -12.88
CA LYS A 537 17.55 3.15 -14.32
C LYS A 537 16.17 3.04 -14.95
N LEU A 538 15.33 2.14 -14.44
CA LEU A 538 14.03 1.84 -15.01
C LEU A 538 13.01 1.51 -13.93
N VAL A 539 11.85 2.16 -13.98
CA VAL A 539 10.69 1.85 -13.12
C VAL A 539 9.45 1.63 -13.98
N TYR A 540 8.77 0.50 -13.74
CA TYR A 540 7.47 0.21 -14.32
C TYR A 540 6.37 0.79 -13.45
N ILE A 541 5.38 1.41 -14.09
CA ILE A 541 4.21 2.00 -13.44
C ILE A 541 2.95 1.55 -14.18
N PRO A 542 1.90 1.09 -13.49
CA PRO A 542 0.65 0.70 -14.15
C PRO A 542 0.06 1.84 -15.01
N ASP A 543 -0.43 1.52 -16.22
CA ASP A 543 -1.04 2.48 -17.16
C ASP A 543 -2.58 2.50 -17.09
N ASP A 544 -3.12 2.60 -15.88
CA ASP A 544 -4.56 2.50 -15.63
C ASP A 544 -5.37 3.60 -16.35
N ILE A 545 -4.78 4.79 -16.51
CA ILE A 545 -5.47 5.95 -17.12
C ILE A 545 -5.78 5.74 -18.60
N ASN A 546 -4.89 5.08 -19.35
CA ASN A 546 -5.11 4.86 -20.79
C ASN A 546 -5.60 3.46 -21.12
N GLU A 547 -5.73 2.58 -20.12
CA GLU A 547 -6.22 1.22 -20.33
C GLU A 547 -7.54 1.21 -21.11
N GLU A 548 -8.50 2.06 -20.73
CA GLU A 548 -9.80 2.14 -21.42
C GLU A 548 -9.66 2.59 -22.89
N ILE A 549 -8.77 3.53 -23.16
CA ILE A 549 -8.48 4.03 -24.52
C ILE A 549 -7.88 2.90 -25.35
N TYR A 550 -6.93 2.15 -24.81
CA TYR A 550 -6.28 1.05 -25.54
C TYR A 550 -7.21 -0.14 -25.74
N ASN A 551 -8.03 -0.50 -24.76
CA ASN A 551 -9.05 -1.53 -24.92
C ASN A 551 -9.99 -1.18 -26.08
N LYS A 552 -10.40 0.10 -26.19
CA LYS A 552 -11.19 0.58 -27.33
C LYS A 552 -10.45 0.50 -28.67
N LEU A 553 -9.18 0.89 -28.71
CA LEU A 553 -8.35 0.82 -29.93
C LEU A 553 -8.15 -0.63 -30.40
N LEU A 554 -7.96 -1.54 -29.47
CA LEU A 554 -7.77 -2.97 -29.72
C LEU A 554 -9.10 -3.72 -29.95
N LYS A 555 -10.25 -3.01 -29.92
CA LYS A 555 -11.60 -3.58 -30.02
C LYS A 555 -11.85 -4.69 -28.99
N ILE A 556 -11.25 -4.56 -27.82
CA ILE A 556 -11.38 -5.46 -26.69
C ILE A 556 -12.62 -5.03 -25.89
N ASP A 557 -13.57 -5.93 -25.72
CA ASP A 557 -14.73 -5.68 -24.88
C ASP A 557 -14.41 -5.99 -23.41
N LYS A 558 -14.51 -4.95 -22.57
CA LYS A 558 -14.23 -4.99 -21.13
C LYS A 558 -15.13 -6.01 -20.39
N GLN A 559 -16.33 -6.29 -20.91
CA GLN A 559 -17.28 -7.23 -20.29
C GLN A 559 -16.98 -8.70 -20.64
N SER A 560 -16.25 -8.96 -21.73
CA SER A 560 -15.91 -10.30 -22.21
C SER A 560 -14.45 -10.69 -21.96
N ALA A 561 -13.71 -9.84 -21.23
CA ALA A 561 -12.26 -9.94 -21.02
C ALA A 561 -11.77 -11.29 -20.45
N ILE A 562 -12.62 -12.16 -19.91
CA ILE A 562 -12.14 -13.48 -19.49
C ILE A 562 -13.16 -14.57 -19.81
N GLN A 563 -12.93 -15.27 -20.93
CA GLN A 563 -13.95 -16.12 -21.54
C GLN A 563 -14.31 -17.40 -20.76
N LYS A 564 -13.51 -17.86 -19.78
CA LYS A 564 -13.84 -18.83 -18.69
C LYS A 564 -12.56 -19.50 -18.19
N ILE A 565 -12.42 -19.68 -16.87
CA ILE A 565 -11.59 -20.75 -16.31
C ILE A 565 -12.55 -21.90 -15.94
N PRO A 566 -12.40 -23.11 -16.48
CA PRO A 566 -13.29 -24.21 -16.15
C PRO A 566 -13.34 -24.45 -14.62
N LYS A 567 -14.55 -24.34 -14.01
CA LYS A 567 -14.84 -24.48 -12.56
C LYS A 567 -14.41 -23.31 -11.65
N TRP A 568 -13.85 -22.24 -12.20
CA TRP A 568 -13.40 -21.08 -11.44
C TRP A 568 -14.05 -19.79 -11.95
N THR A 569 -14.32 -18.88 -11.01
CA THR A 569 -14.86 -17.55 -11.26
C THR A 569 -13.78 -16.53 -10.94
N ILE A 570 -13.62 -15.55 -11.82
CA ILE A 570 -12.64 -14.48 -11.59
C ILE A 570 -13.36 -13.37 -10.84
N ARG A 571 -12.70 -12.87 -9.79
CA ARG A 571 -13.26 -11.86 -8.89
C ARG A 571 -12.75 -10.48 -9.21
N ASP A 572 -11.46 -10.39 -9.48
CA ASP A 572 -10.75 -9.13 -9.61
C ASP A 572 -9.46 -9.35 -10.39
N MET A 573 -9.00 -8.32 -11.10
CA MET A 573 -7.69 -8.28 -11.73
C MET A 573 -7.06 -6.94 -11.38
N LEU A 574 -5.90 -6.98 -10.74
CA LEU A 574 -5.18 -5.79 -10.31
C LEU A 574 -3.77 -5.81 -10.88
N THR A 575 -3.44 -4.80 -11.67
CA THR A 575 -2.06 -4.53 -12.07
C THR A 575 -1.42 -3.65 -11.02
N TYR A 576 -0.25 -4.04 -10.54
CA TYR A 576 0.54 -3.27 -9.59
C TYR A 576 2.01 -3.38 -9.94
N ASN A 577 2.78 -2.39 -9.53
CA ASN A 577 4.22 -2.47 -9.58
C ASN A 577 4.81 -2.86 -8.21
N GLY A 578 6.01 -3.39 -8.25
CA GLY A 578 6.73 -3.84 -7.07
C GLY A 578 8.23 -3.77 -7.27
N VAL A 579 8.93 -4.41 -6.34
CA VAL A 579 10.39 -4.53 -6.38
C VAL A 579 10.79 -5.95 -6.07
N ILE A 580 11.93 -6.36 -6.63
CA ILE A 580 12.64 -7.58 -6.24
C ILE A 580 14.09 -7.23 -5.94
N SER A 581 14.61 -7.77 -4.84
CA SER A 581 15.93 -7.46 -4.29
C SER A 581 16.80 -8.72 -4.33
N TYR A 582 18.05 -8.57 -4.78
CA TYR A 582 19.05 -9.64 -4.78
C TYR A 582 20.28 -9.21 -3.98
N GLU A 583 20.70 -10.04 -3.03
CA GLU A 583 21.92 -9.80 -2.23
C GLU A 583 23.21 -10.14 -3.01
N SER A 584 23.10 -10.97 -4.05
CA SER A 584 24.20 -11.30 -4.95
C SER A 584 24.21 -10.39 -6.18
N SER A 585 25.39 -10.16 -6.74
CA SER A 585 25.60 -9.43 -7.99
C SER A 585 25.06 -10.14 -9.23
N LEU A 586 24.49 -11.34 -9.07
CA LEU A 586 23.96 -12.18 -10.15
C LEU A 586 25.00 -12.48 -11.25
N GLY A 587 26.30 -12.38 -10.94
CA GLY A 587 27.38 -12.59 -11.90
C GLY A 587 27.63 -11.43 -12.87
N ILE A 588 27.06 -10.24 -12.65
CA ILE A 588 27.28 -9.05 -13.50
C ILE A 588 28.52 -8.28 -13.04
N PRO A 589 29.63 -8.23 -13.82
CA PRO A 589 30.92 -7.70 -13.35
C PRO A 589 30.88 -6.24 -12.89
N ILE A 590 30.12 -5.37 -13.57
CA ILE A 590 29.93 -3.96 -13.20
C ILE A 590 29.28 -3.79 -11.81
N GLN A 591 28.63 -4.83 -11.29
CA GLN A 591 27.85 -4.79 -10.05
C GLN A 591 28.60 -5.44 -8.87
N PHE A 592 29.80 -5.99 -9.07
CA PHE A 592 30.59 -6.66 -8.02
C PHE A 592 31.07 -5.72 -6.91
N HIS A 593 31.12 -4.42 -7.18
CA HIS A 593 31.57 -3.40 -6.22
C HIS A 593 30.42 -2.79 -5.38
N LEU A 594 29.17 -3.18 -5.62
CA LEU A 594 28.02 -2.61 -4.91
C LEU A 594 27.84 -3.29 -3.54
N LYS A 595 28.08 -2.54 -2.45
CA LYS A 595 27.81 -2.99 -1.06
C LYS A 595 26.32 -2.99 -0.69
N ARG A 596 25.41 -2.92 -1.66
CA ARG A 596 23.96 -2.81 -1.44
C ARG A 596 23.21 -3.82 -2.32
N PRO A 597 22.05 -4.32 -1.86
CA PRO A 597 21.27 -5.24 -2.67
C PRO A 597 20.86 -4.61 -4.00
N ILE A 598 20.82 -5.44 -5.04
CA ILE A 598 20.44 -5.05 -6.38
C ILE A 598 18.93 -5.14 -6.50
N VAL A 599 18.30 -3.98 -6.66
CA VAL A 599 16.84 -3.88 -6.71
C VAL A 599 16.38 -3.65 -8.15
N TYR A 600 15.43 -4.45 -8.60
CA TYR A 600 14.76 -4.30 -9.89
C TYR A 600 13.31 -3.88 -9.69
N SER A 601 12.82 -2.97 -10.54
CA SER A 601 11.38 -2.71 -10.64
C SER A 601 10.69 -3.91 -11.30
N THR A 602 9.55 -4.29 -10.74
CA THR A 602 8.69 -5.35 -11.28
C THR A 602 7.31 -4.81 -11.60
N CYS A 603 6.66 -5.42 -12.57
CA CYS A 603 5.24 -5.22 -12.83
C CYS A 603 4.53 -6.57 -12.72
N ALA A 604 3.38 -6.57 -12.08
CA ALA A 604 2.60 -7.77 -11.83
C ALA A 604 1.12 -7.51 -12.08
N ALA A 605 0.48 -8.38 -12.87
CA ALA A 605 -0.97 -8.51 -12.88
C ALA A 605 -1.36 -9.68 -11.97
N ASN A 606 -2.18 -9.43 -10.95
CA ASN A 606 -2.72 -10.47 -10.08
C ASN A 606 -4.21 -10.66 -10.37
N ILE A 607 -4.59 -11.89 -10.69
CA ILE A 607 -5.93 -12.29 -11.08
C ILE A 607 -6.44 -13.17 -9.96
N LYS A 608 -7.46 -12.66 -9.27
CA LYS A 608 -8.06 -13.33 -8.13
C LYS A 608 -9.12 -14.30 -8.61
N ILE A 609 -8.88 -15.60 -8.46
CA ILE A 609 -9.78 -16.66 -8.88
C ILE A 609 -10.42 -17.33 -7.67
N LYS A 610 -11.71 -17.67 -7.77
CA LYS A 610 -12.48 -18.33 -6.73
C LYS A 610 -13.26 -19.49 -7.30
N ARG A 611 -13.23 -20.63 -6.62
CA ARG A 611 -13.97 -21.82 -7.05
C ARG A 611 -15.48 -21.54 -7.09
N ASP A 612 -16.15 -22.07 -8.11
CA ASP A 612 -17.60 -22.00 -8.17
C ASP A 612 -18.23 -22.81 -7.02
N LYS A 613 -18.96 -22.10 -6.15
CA LYS A 613 -19.56 -22.66 -4.93
C LYS A 613 -20.62 -23.71 -5.26
N ASN A 614 -21.37 -23.51 -6.33
CA ASN A 614 -22.52 -24.35 -6.65
C ASN A 614 -22.06 -25.70 -7.20
N SER A 615 -21.06 -25.71 -8.07
CA SER A 615 -20.52 -26.95 -8.64
C SER A 615 -19.92 -27.88 -7.58
N TYR A 616 -19.20 -27.34 -6.60
CA TYR A 616 -18.57 -28.15 -5.55
C TYR A 616 -19.60 -28.68 -4.54
N ALA A 617 -20.48 -27.81 -4.03
CA ALA A 617 -21.50 -28.21 -3.07
C ALA A 617 -22.43 -29.30 -3.67
N ILE A 618 -22.85 -29.14 -4.92
CA ILE A 618 -23.68 -30.14 -5.61
C ILE A 618 -22.91 -31.44 -5.81
N LYS A 619 -21.63 -31.43 -6.20
CA LYS A 619 -20.87 -32.68 -6.41
C LYS A 619 -20.57 -33.45 -5.12
N VAL A 620 -20.30 -32.76 -4.03
CA VAL A 620 -19.92 -33.40 -2.76
C VAL A 620 -21.12 -33.72 -1.89
N LEU A 621 -22.15 -32.88 -1.88
CA LEU A 621 -23.34 -33.08 -1.06
C LEU A 621 -24.45 -33.84 -1.77
N SER A 622 -24.50 -33.88 -3.11
CA SER A 622 -25.55 -34.66 -3.79
C SER A 622 -25.50 -36.15 -3.48
N PRO A 623 -24.34 -36.84 -3.40
CA PRO A 623 -24.33 -38.24 -3.05
C PRO A 623 -24.74 -38.45 -1.59
N ALA A 624 -24.30 -37.59 -0.67
CA ALA A 624 -24.73 -37.63 0.73
C ALA A 624 -26.24 -37.37 0.88
N PHE A 625 -26.80 -36.46 0.08
CA PHE A 625 -28.23 -36.15 0.05
C PHE A 625 -29.04 -37.32 -0.51
N VAL A 626 -28.58 -37.94 -1.59
CA VAL A 626 -29.20 -39.16 -2.13
C VAL A 626 -29.16 -40.29 -1.11
N LEU A 627 -28.03 -40.48 -0.41
CA LEU A 627 -27.92 -41.48 0.66
C LEU A 627 -28.87 -41.19 1.83
N LEU A 628 -29.03 -39.92 2.21
CA LEU A 628 -29.99 -39.52 3.23
C LEU A 628 -31.43 -39.79 2.78
N LEU A 629 -31.75 -39.53 1.50
CA LEU A 629 -33.04 -39.89 0.92
C LEU A 629 -33.27 -41.40 0.90
N VAL A 630 -32.25 -42.21 0.61
CA VAL A 630 -32.34 -43.68 0.67
C VAL A 630 -32.58 -44.15 2.10
N LEU A 631 -31.83 -43.63 3.08
CA LEU A 631 -32.06 -43.93 4.50
C LEU A 631 -33.45 -43.51 4.97
N PHE A 632 -33.91 -42.32 4.57
CA PHE A 632 -35.23 -41.81 4.90
C PHE A 632 -36.33 -42.67 4.25
N SER A 633 -36.20 -42.98 2.96
CA SER A 633 -37.14 -43.84 2.24
C SER A 633 -37.18 -45.25 2.84
N ALA A 634 -36.01 -45.81 3.19
CA ALA A 634 -35.91 -47.10 3.87
C ALA A 634 -36.60 -47.07 5.22
N SER A 635 -36.50 -45.96 5.97
CA SER A 635 -37.23 -45.80 7.23
C SER A 635 -38.74 -45.86 7.06
N LEU A 636 -39.29 -45.47 5.90
CA LEU A 636 -40.73 -45.46 5.61
C LEU A 636 -41.28 -46.83 5.17
N ILE A 637 -40.41 -47.75 4.70
CA ILE A 637 -40.82 -49.06 4.20
C ILE A 637 -41.56 -49.84 5.31
N PRO A 638 -42.80 -50.34 5.05
CA PRO A 638 -43.55 -51.14 6.01
C PRO A 638 -42.86 -52.47 6.36
N PHE A 639 -43.07 -52.93 7.60
CA PHE A 639 -42.44 -54.11 8.20
C PHE A 639 -42.52 -55.41 7.36
N ARG A 640 -43.52 -55.55 6.48
CA ARG A 640 -43.68 -56.72 5.61
C ARG A 640 -42.62 -56.86 4.50
N PHE A 641 -41.79 -55.83 4.26
CA PHE A 641 -40.78 -55.80 3.20
C PHE A 641 -39.34 -55.75 3.75
N ILE A 642 -38.98 -56.77 4.54
CA ILE A 642 -37.68 -56.86 5.24
C ILE A 642 -36.50 -56.94 4.26
N ILE A 643 -36.65 -57.66 3.15
CA ILE A 643 -35.57 -57.86 2.18
C ILE A 643 -35.18 -56.53 1.48
N PRO A 644 -36.12 -55.75 0.88
CA PRO A 644 -35.82 -54.43 0.34
C PRO A 644 -35.23 -53.44 1.35
N PHE A 645 -35.64 -53.54 2.62
CA PHE A 645 -35.11 -52.72 3.71
C PHE A 645 -33.62 -53.02 3.95
N LEU A 646 -33.24 -54.29 4.08
CA LEU A 646 -31.83 -54.68 4.29
C LEU A 646 -30.93 -54.32 3.10
N PHE A 647 -31.42 -54.48 1.86
CA PHE A 647 -30.67 -54.08 0.66
C PHE A 647 -30.41 -52.57 0.60
N SER A 648 -31.37 -51.75 1.02
CA SER A 648 -31.22 -50.29 1.05
C SER A 648 -30.15 -49.86 2.06
N PHE A 649 -30.15 -50.44 3.26
CA PHE A 649 -29.14 -50.16 4.29
C PHE A 649 -27.75 -50.68 3.91
N ALA A 650 -27.65 -51.88 3.33
CA ALA A 650 -26.39 -52.42 2.81
C ALA A 650 -25.80 -51.53 1.71
N SER A 651 -26.64 -51.01 0.81
CA SER A 651 -26.21 -50.07 -0.24
C SER A 651 -25.66 -48.78 0.34
N VAL A 652 -26.30 -48.23 1.38
CA VAL A 652 -25.81 -47.02 2.08
C VAL A 652 -24.47 -47.29 2.79
N LEU A 653 -24.32 -48.45 3.42
CA LEU A 653 -23.08 -48.86 4.09
C LEU A 653 -21.92 -49.01 3.09
N ILE A 654 -22.16 -49.70 1.97
CA ILE A 654 -21.16 -49.93 0.92
C ILE A 654 -20.74 -48.61 0.26
N LEU A 655 -21.69 -47.78 -0.17
CA LEU A 655 -21.39 -46.50 -0.82
C LEU A 655 -20.66 -45.53 0.12
N SER A 656 -21.07 -45.47 1.39
CA SER A 656 -20.39 -44.62 2.38
C SER A 656 -19.00 -45.15 2.73
N GLY A 657 -18.81 -46.47 2.81
CA GLY A 657 -17.51 -47.10 3.01
C GLY A 657 -16.54 -46.85 1.85
N ILE A 658 -16.99 -47.01 0.60
CA ILE A 658 -16.19 -46.72 -0.61
C ILE A 658 -15.76 -45.26 -0.64
N PHE A 659 -16.66 -44.32 -0.30
CA PHE A 659 -16.33 -42.91 -0.24
C PHE A 659 -15.29 -42.60 0.85
N LEU A 660 -15.44 -43.15 2.06
CA LEU A 660 -14.46 -42.96 3.14
C LEU A 660 -13.09 -43.52 2.76
N PHE A 661 -13.04 -44.72 2.17
CA PHE A 661 -11.82 -45.36 1.69
C PHE A 661 -11.09 -44.51 0.63
N ASN A 662 -11.83 -44.05 -0.39
CA ASN A 662 -11.26 -43.16 -1.41
C ASN A 662 -10.85 -41.80 -0.81
N SER A 663 -11.60 -41.24 0.15
CA SER A 663 -11.26 -39.95 0.76
C SER A 663 -9.95 -39.98 1.56
N HIS A 664 -9.63 -41.11 2.21
CA HIS A 664 -8.40 -41.28 2.99
C HIS A 664 -7.14 -41.36 2.12
N MET A 665 -7.26 -41.84 0.88
CA MET A 665 -6.13 -42.02 -0.03
C MET A 665 -5.63 -40.72 -0.66
N PHE A 666 -6.43 -39.64 -0.67
CA PHE A 666 -6.12 -38.46 -1.50
C PHE A 666 -5.77 -37.16 -0.73
N PHE A 667 -6.12 -36.98 0.55
CA PHE A 667 -5.94 -35.65 1.19
C PHE A 667 -5.87 -35.68 2.75
N LYS A 668 -4.88 -34.96 3.33
CA LYS A 668 -4.64 -34.81 4.79
C LYS A 668 -5.12 -33.45 5.37
N LEU A 669 -6.37 -33.02 5.13
CA LEU A 669 -6.86 -31.70 5.57
C LEU A 669 -8.09 -31.79 6.50
N GLN A 670 -8.20 -30.88 7.49
CA GLN A 670 -9.22 -30.88 8.55
C GLN A 670 -10.68 -30.84 8.06
N TYR A 671 -10.98 -30.27 6.89
CA TYR A 671 -12.34 -30.22 6.35
C TYR A 671 -12.83 -31.56 5.77
N ILE A 672 -11.91 -32.39 5.27
CA ILE A 672 -12.25 -33.75 4.85
C ILE A 672 -12.71 -34.56 6.05
N VAL A 673 -12.19 -34.25 7.24
CA VAL A 673 -12.69 -34.81 8.48
C VAL A 673 -14.18 -34.44 8.69
N PHE A 674 -14.63 -33.22 8.36
CA PHE A 674 -16.06 -32.87 8.43
C PHE A 674 -16.91 -33.70 7.46
N VAL A 675 -16.50 -33.84 6.19
CA VAL A 675 -17.21 -34.67 5.22
C VAL A 675 -17.17 -36.14 5.67
N GLN A 676 -16.03 -36.63 6.16
CA GLN A 676 -15.91 -37.95 6.77
C GLN A 676 -16.82 -38.12 7.98
N TYR A 677 -17.02 -37.10 8.82
CA TYR A 677 -17.97 -37.14 9.93
C TYR A 677 -19.42 -37.21 9.44
N VAL A 678 -19.78 -36.50 8.36
CA VAL A 678 -21.12 -36.62 7.76
C VAL A 678 -21.35 -38.05 7.26
N TYR A 679 -20.41 -38.60 6.49
CA TYR A 679 -20.52 -39.99 5.99
C TYR A 679 -20.43 -41.04 7.11
N LEU A 680 -19.61 -40.82 8.15
CA LEU A 680 -19.55 -41.67 9.34
C LEU A 680 -20.85 -41.61 10.13
N SER A 681 -21.49 -40.45 10.21
CA SER A 681 -22.81 -40.31 10.86
C SER A 681 -23.89 -41.06 10.08
N LEU A 682 -23.84 -41.02 8.74
CA LEU A 682 -24.73 -41.83 7.89
C LEU A 682 -24.49 -43.33 8.08
N LEU A 683 -23.23 -43.77 8.19
CA LEU A 683 -22.87 -45.16 8.50
C LEU A 683 -23.39 -45.61 9.87
N ILE A 684 -23.16 -44.79 10.91
CA ILE A 684 -23.60 -45.08 12.26
C ILE A 684 -25.13 -45.11 12.32
N GLY A 685 -25.81 -44.15 11.67
CA GLY A 685 -27.27 -44.14 11.57
C GLY A 685 -27.82 -45.37 10.84
N ALA A 686 -27.13 -45.84 9.80
CA ALA A 686 -27.47 -47.09 9.12
C ALA A 686 -27.32 -48.29 10.07
N ALA A 687 -26.20 -48.40 10.78
CA ALA A 687 -25.90 -49.51 11.69
C ALA A 687 -26.85 -49.55 12.91
N THR A 688 -27.14 -48.42 13.54
CA THR A 688 -28.09 -48.35 14.66
C THR A 688 -29.50 -48.68 14.21
N GLY A 689 -29.90 -48.26 13.01
CA GLY A 689 -31.16 -48.66 12.39
C GLY A 689 -31.30 -50.19 12.26
N ILE A 690 -30.25 -50.87 11.80
CA ILE A 690 -30.23 -52.34 11.69
C ILE A 690 -30.34 -53.02 13.08
N VAL A 691 -29.56 -52.56 14.07
CA VAL A 691 -29.57 -53.14 15.43
C VAL A 691 -30.93 -52.95 16.10
N PHE A 692 -31.51 -51.76 15.99
CA PHE A 692 -32.82 -51.49 16.56
C PHE A 692 -33.91 -52.30 15.86
N PHE A 693 -33.80 -52.48 14.53
CA PHE A 693 -34.69 -53.36 13.77
C PHE A 693 -34.60 -54.83 14.22
N ALA A 694 -33.39 -55.35 14.45
CA ALA A 694 -33.18 -56.69 15.00
C ALA A 694 -33.80 -56.85 16.39
N PHE A 695 -33.71 -55.82 17.23
CA PHE A 695 -34.32 -55.80 18.57
C PHE A 695 -35.86 -55.81 18.52
N ILE A 696 -36.49 -55.09 17.59
CA ILE A 696 -37.94 -55.13 17.36
C ILE A 696 -38.40 -56.54 16.95
N LEU A 697 -37.63 -57.23 16.09
CA LEU A 697 -37.91 -58.61 15.67
C LEU A 697 -37.89 -59.59 16.85
N LEU A 698 -37.00 -59.38 17.82
CA LEU A 698 -36.85 -60.26 18.98
C LEU A 698 -37.97 -60.12 20.03
N ILE A 699 -38.58 -58.94 20.16
CA ILE A 699 -39.45 -58.61 21.30
C ILE A 699 -40.95 -58.58 20.96
N SER A 700 -41.32 -58.34 19.70
CA SER A 700 -42.71 -58.03 19.36
C SER A 700 -43.54 -59.24 18.91
N LYS A 701 -44.59 -59.56 19.68
CA LYS A 701 -45.53 -60.67 19.36
C LYS A 701 -46.79 -60.24 18.59
N THR A 702 -47.15 -58.95 18.56
CA THR A 702 -48.37 -58.44 17.90
C THR A 702 -48.08 -57.29 16.92
N ASP A 703 -48.86 -57.20 15.84
CA ASP A 703 -48.67 -56.18 14.78
C ASP A 703 -48.89 -54.73 15.24
N PHE A 704 -49.70 -54.52 16.28
CA PHE A 704 -49.91 -53.19 16.87
C PHE A 704 -48.67 -52.68 17.64
N GLN A 705 -48.06 -53.56 18.44
CA GLN A 705 -46.82 -53.23 19.15
C GLN A 705 -45.66 -52.99 18.18
N LYS A 706 -45.60 -53.72 17.05
CA LYS A 706 -44.64 -53.48 15.97
C LYS A 706 -44.76 -52.09 15.36
N LYS A 707 -45.98 -51.59 15.12
CA LYS A 707 -46.22 -50.24 14.57
C LYS A 707 -45.78 -49.14 15.53
N ILE A 708 -46.08 -49.24 16.83
CA ILE A 708 -45.68 -48.24 17.83
C ILE A 708 -44.17 -48.23 18.04
N LEU A 709 -43.53 -49.39 18.17
CA LEU A 709 -42.07 -49.47 18.30
C LEU A 709 -41.35 -48.99 17.02
N SER A 710 -41.92 -49.25 15.84
CA SER A 710 -41.39 -48.73 14.58
C SER A 710 -41.49 -47.20 14.50
N LEU A 711 -42.59 -46.59 14.95
CA LEU A 711 -42.74 -45.13 14.97
C LEU A 711 -41.73 -44.48 15.94
N PHE A 712 -41.56 -45.08 17.11
CA PHE A 712 -40.58 -44.65 18.11
C PHE A 712 -39.14 -44.76 17.59
N SER A 713 -38.80 -45.88 16.93
CA SER A 713 -37.50 -46.08 16.26
C SER A 713 -37.18 -44.97 15.26
N ARG A 714 -38.16 -44.60 14.42
CA ARG A 714 -38.01 -43.55 13.40
C ARG A 714 -37.71 -42.20 14.05
N ILE A 715 -38.41 -41.87 15.14
CA ILE A 715 -38.21 -40.60 15.87
C ILE A 715 -36.84 -40.59 16.55
N VAL A 716 -36.43 -41.66 17.21
CA VAL A 716 -35.13 -41.76 17.90
C VAL A 716 -33.97 -41.71 16.90
N THR A 717 -34.07 -42.41 15.77
CA THR A 717 -33.06 -42.38 14.71
C THR A 717 -32.91 -40.98 14.13
N PHE A 718 -34.03 -40.27 13.93
CA PHE A 718 -34.02 -38.88 13.47
C PHE A 718 -33.35 -37.92 14.47
N ILE A 719 -33.61 -38.10 15.78
CA ILE A 719 -32.98 -37.32 16.85
C ILE A 719 -31.47 -37.58 16.90
N ILE A 720 -31.03 -38.84 16.75
CA ILE A 720 -29.61 -39.21 16.75
C ILE A 720 -28.89 -38.61 15.53
N ILE A 721 -29.48 -38.74 14.33
CA ILE A 721 -28.92 -38.15 13.10
C ILE A 721 -28.84 -36.62 13.24
N TYR A 722 -29.88 -35.97 13.76
CA TYR A 722 -29.89 -34.54 13.99
C TYR A 722 -28.84 -34.10 15.01
N GLY A 723 -28.72 -34.82 16.14
CA GLY A 723 -27.73 -34.55 17.17
C GLY A 723 -26.29 -34.68 16.67
N LEU A 724 -26.01 -35.67 15.84
CA LEU A 724 -24.69 -35.88 15.23
C LEU A 724 -24.38 -34.84 14.14
N LEU A 725 -25.34 -34.48 13.29
CA LEU A 725 -25.19 -33.38 12.33
C LEU A 725 -24.98 -32.03 13.03
N HIS A 726 -25.69 -31.79 14.13
CA HIS A 726 -25.49 -30.62 14.97
C HIS A 726 -24.10 -30.63 15.63
N TYR A 727 -23.64 -31.79 16.14
CA TYR A 727 -22.29 -31.91 16.70
C TYR A 727 -21.21 -31.65 15.65
N GLY A 728 -21.37 -32.19 14.44
CA GLY A 728 -20.50 -31.88 13.29
C GLY A 728 -20.50 -30.38 12.96
N TYR A 729 -21.68 -29.74 12.94
CA TYR A 729 -21.82 -28.29 12.72
C TYR A 729 -21.16 -27.44 13.82
N VAL A 730 -21.23 -27.87 15.08
CA VAL A 730 -20.60 -27.16 16.21
C VAL A 730 -19.08 -27.33 16.18
N SER A 731 -18.61 -28.53 15.81
CA SER A 731 -17.18 -28.84 15.64
C SER A 731 -16.56 -28.15 14.42
N TYR A 732 -17.38 -27.64 13.50
CA TYR A 732 -16.98 -26.86 12.32
C TYR A 732 -16.58 -25.41 12.65
N ARG A 733 -16.81 -24.93 13.88
CA ARG A 733 -16.33 -23.59 14.24
C ARG A 733 -14.79 -23.58 14.21
N PRO A 734 -14.16 -22.72 13.40
CA PRO A 734 -12.72 -22.66 13.33
C PRO A 734 -12.19 -22.35 14.72
N ILE A 735 -11.34 -23.24 15.25
CA ILE A 735 -10.53 -22.93 16.42
C ILE A 735 -9.72 -21.68 16.03
N ASP A 736 -9.87 -20.60 16.79
CA ASP A 736 -9.15 -19.35 16.58
C ASP A 736 -7.64 -19.62 16.69
N LEU A 737 -6.99 -19.76 15.53
CA LEU A 737 -5.58 -20.12 15.36
C LEU A 737 -4.61 -19.09 15.95
N LYS A 738 -5.11 -17.96 16.48
CA LYS A 738 -4.31 -17.02 17.29
C LYS A 738 -3.62 -17.70 18.49
N ARG A 739 -4.14 -18.82 19.01
CA ARG A 739 -3.48 -19.56 20.09
C ARG A 739 -2.33 -20.47 19.66
N ILE A 740 -2.21 -20.84 18.39
CA ILE A 740 -1.17 -21.77 17.91
C ILE A 740 0.05 -21.03 17.32
N ILE A 741 -0.13 -19.79 16.84
CA ILE A 741 0.98 -18.96 16.32
C ILE A 741 2.01 -18.64 17.43
N HIS A 742 1.62 -18.67 18.70
CA HIS A 742 2.55 -18.46 19.81
C HIS A 742 3.53 -19.62 20.03
N ILE A 743 3.26 -20.82 19.49
CA ILE A 743 4.14 -21.99 19.61
C ILE A 743 5.23 -22.01 18.52
N TYR A 744 5.04 -21.30 17.40
CA TYR A 744 6.01 -21.22 16.30
C TYR A 744 6.89 -19.96 16.32
N THR A 745 6.86 -19.18 17.41
CA THR A 745 7.61 -17.92 17.56
C THR A 745 8.59 -17.92 18.73
N GLU A 746 9.24 -19.05 19.01
CA GLU A 746 10.53 -19.05 19.69
C GLU A 746 11.69 -18.96 18.68
N PRO A 747 12.77 -18.23 19.01
CA PRO A 747 13.86 -17.97 18.07
C PRO A 747 14.64 -19.25 17.77
N GLN A 748 14.91 -19.48 16.48
CA GLN A 748 15.81 -20.53 16.02
C GLN A 748 17.13 -20.48 16.80
N LYS A 749 17.44 -21.56 17.52
CA LYS A 749 18.80 -21.84 18.00
C LYS A 749 19.76 -21.79 16.81
N LYS A 750 20.85 -21.03 16.97
CA LYS A 750 22.02 -21.03 16.09
C LYS A 750 22.45 -22.46 15.82
N VAL A 751 22.50 -22.83 14.54
CA VAL A 751 23.20 -24.03 14.08
C VAL A 751 24.69 -23.69 14.08
N ASP A 752 25.45 -24.46 14.85
CA ASP A 752 26.91 -24.38 14.94
C ASP A 752 27.53 -24.92 13.64
N ILE A 753 28.42 -24.15 13.01
CA ILE A 753 28.96 -24.42 11.66
C ILE A 753 30.20 -25.36 11.69
N ASN A 754 30.55 -25.93 12.85
CA ASN A 754 31.78 -26.71 13.01
C ASN A 754 31.66 -28.24 12.85
N SER A 755 30.70 -28.76 12.07
CA SER A 755 30.57 -30.22 11.90
C SER A 755 30.47 -30.71 10.45
N PHE A 756 31.27 -30.12 9.56
CA PHE A 756 31.72 -30.79 8.34
C PHE A 756 33.23 -30.61 8.23
N GLN A 757 33.97 -31.54 8.85
CA GLN A 757 35.31 -31.93 8.46
C GLN A 757 35.21 -33.23 7.66
#